data_AF-A0A7M2C3I7-F1
#
_entry.id   AF-A0A7M2C3I7-F1
#
_cell.length_a   1.000
_cell.length_b   1.000
_cell.length_c   1.000
_cell.angle_alpha   90.00
_cell.angle_beta   90.00
_cell.angle_gamma   90.00
#
_symmetry.space_group_name_H-M   'P 1'
#
loop_
_entity.id
_entity.type
_entity.pdbx_description
1 polymer ?
#
loop_
_entity_poly.entity_id
_entity_poly.type
_entity_poly.pdbx_seq_one_letter_code
_entity_poly.pdbx_strand_id
1 'polypeptide(L)'
;MTTQRTPVTAETALFTFYDIESLSNVFTLCAYTPRPGRAVHDLEIFFLADDPALVAALDPQALYETVIRSNPGLPAVSVQLWNLGGERGSLRLAELMGLSNADQVCDRSDPGGYPAALRPVCDTDPEYDPALHPFLAGYNSMNYDTTMVALYLNEAFPAPGSGRPFQPTTARALRDHNDQLFSDKHIEYMPGYLGWDGPAAKIRRAMLHSGRHLDVSRLNEMQSKVSLKRLLGMLGRQIKESEKLSHDTSIEAVEDLYELLAYNVSDCLGLAQLFRHPAYASNFDLKAALLAQFTETVFTKNGAVRKDRLAVDSSSAKFVGRILAPYASLDDIEAVSFVYPHPEVAKERGIEPVNVLDECVRFFEENVAPDPATHPDVTAAQREAHRQFLQVVAYYRSIEGQNFNDSEEYRDKFSLPARSLRDVPKTPNNVPYFRADASPSSCFATFSTGGIHGAEADLSVFNAEKIEHNDQAMMLIRAAQTFPDAKDFVAEAKRQHAMLRLPDGTFVDKRLVLLGSDPEKVKYRKPKKDDPDQAGQLARAQAQVPDPADLLTTQRPEAEALNVVLPDGSVLEGKVVLANSTATNAAYRDEPAKKKPELFIAKEDGSDKLHPKFARTSAGLVIHEDFTSYYPNLLRNMRAFWNPELGEDRYAKIFFDKERYGQEIKVLKKQLAQLPGNSPEAARLKTQIAGLGVLRNGTKLILNSASGAGDASHRTPIRMNNRIISMRILGQLFSWRIGQAQTLAGARIISTNTDGLYSVVGGENGFDEATNNRVLAEQQAAIGVDIEPELMFLISKDSNNRLELEAPEPGRSVADSLIIAAGGGTLACHAGPTPTKSLAHPAVIDFALARYLQTVASRGESAIAEPFDLMLGRKVIEEAVLEDDPIRSLLLFQNVIAASRGSITYPFSAAPIDPAVGVKYSEQGHVTNVRDPQVLQMVNRVFIVRQGTENARSLLNAGAWKVTAASQAKRREEDIGRTKRDPIALEVLRHHGWARTRAEAGTSDGLAVLPDDQDIVVRRINAIDPTWSMVVVNDDLHQLPADRIERLIASLDLDTYVRMLGETFTKNWMNEAA
;
A
#
# COMPACT_ATOMS: atom_id res chain seq x y z
N MET A 1 -39.37 16.72 19.09
CA MET A 1 -39.46 15.38 19.70
C MET A 1 -38.71 14.42 18.79
N THR A 2 -37.45 14.14 19.10
CA THR A 2 -36.59 13.22 18.32
C THR A 2 -36.78 11.82 18.89
N THR A 3 -37.63 11.01 18.26
CA THR A 3 -37.60 9.57 18.47
C THR A 3 -36.20 9.08 18.09
N GLN A 4 -35.47 8.55 19.07
CA GLN A 4 -34.15 7.98 18.88
C GLN A 4 -34.30 6.86 17.84
N ARG A 5 -33.74 7.05 16.63
CA ARG A 5 -33.86 6.04 15.57
C ARG A 5 -33.09 4.81 16.01
N THR A 6 -33.72 3.65 16.00
CA THR A 6 -33.01 2.38 16.16
C THR A 6 -32.02 2.24 15.01
N PRO A 7 -30.71 2.05 15.28
CA PRO A 7 -29.73 1.85 14.22
C PRO A 7 -30.09 0.63 13.37
N VAL A 8 -30.07 0.81 12.05
CA VAL A 8 -30.24 -0.27 11.09
C VAL A 8 -28.90 -0.95 10.86
N THR A 9 -28.90 -2.28 10.68
CA THR A 9 -27.70 -3.06 10.37
C THR A 9 -27.84 -3.78 9.03
N ALA A 10 -26.73 -4.19 8.44
CA ALA A 10 -26.66 -4.99 7.23
C ALA A 10 -27.37 -6.34 7.37
N GLU A 11 -27.49 -6.86 8.59
CA GLU A 11 -28.23 -8.10 8.89
C GLU A 11 -29.75 -7.87 8.97
N THR A 12 -30.18 -6.70 9.45
CA THR A 12 -31.61 -6.39 9.70
C THR A 12 -32.28 -5.65 8.56
N ALA A 13 -31.50 -5.03 7.68
CA ALA A 13 -32.00 -4.36 6.48
C ALA A 13 -32.14 -5.31 5.30
N LEU A 14 -33.09 -4.97 4.43
CA LEU A 14 -33.22 -5.53 3.11
C LEU A 14 -32.36 -4.73 2.11
N PHE A 15 -31.76 -5.42 1.15
CA PHE A 15 -30.95 -4.81 0.09
C PHE A 15 -31.38 -5.35 -1.27
N THR A 16 -31.47 -4.44 -2.24
CA THR A 16 -31.56 -4.77 -3.66
C THR A 16 -30.25 -4.33 -4.30
N PHE A 17 -29.48 -5.30 -4.77
CA PHE A 17 -28.23 -5.06 -5.50
C PHE A 17 -28.55 -4.90 -6.98
N TYR A 18 -28.08 -3.83 -7.58
CA TYR A 18 -28.38 -3.53 -8.99
C TYR A 18 -27.14 -3.14 -9.77
N ASP A 19 -27.26 -3.33 -11.08
CA ASP A 19 -26.22 -3.06 -12.08
C ASP A 19 -26.89 -2.78 -13.44
N ILE A 20 -26.23 -2.00 -14.31
CA ILE A 20 -26.78 -1.59 -15.62
C ILE A 20 -25.78 -1.81 -16.75
N GLU A 21 -26.27 -2.04 -17.97
CA GLU A 21 -25.46 -1.93 -19.19
C GLU A 21 -26.10 -1.05 -20.24
N SER A 22 -25.27 -0.36 -21.01
CA SER A 22 -25.68 0.45 -22.17
C SER A 22 -24.83 0.09 -23.39
N LEU A 23 -25.42 -0.71 -24.27
CA LEU A 23 -24.89 -1.07 -25.58
C LEU A 23 -25.57 -0.25 -26.68
N SER A 24 -25.11 -0.42 -27.92
CA SER A 24 -25.59 0.35 -29.08
C SER A 24 -27.10 0.23 -29.36
N ASN A 25 -27.69 -0.95 -29.13
CA ASN A 25 -29.10 -1.26 -29.39
C ASN A 25 -29.81 -1.98 -28.24
N VAL A 26 -29.14 -2.14 -27.09
CA VAL A 26 -29.69 -2.78 -25.87
C VAL A 26 -29.29 -1.99 -24.62
N PHE A 27 -30.26 -1.78 -23.73
CA PHE A 27 -30.04 -1.25 -22.38
C PHE A 27 -30.65 -2.19 -21.35
N THR A 28 -29.92 -2.49 -20.27
CA THR A 28 -30.34 -3.47 -19.26
C THR A 28 -30.15 -2.93 -17.86
N LEU A 29 -31.01 -3.39 -16.94
CA LEU A 29 -30.81 -3.23 -15.51
C LEU A 29 -31.20 -4.53 -14.82
N CYS A 30 -30.32 -5.05 -13.97
CA CYS A 30 -30.61 -6.18 -13.11
C CYS A 30 -30.82 -5.69 -11.68
N ALA A 31 -31.77 -6.27 -10.95
CA ALA A 31 -32.03 -6.00 -9.55
C ALA A 31 -32.21 -7.31 -8.78
N TYR A 32 -31.21 -7.68 -7.99
CA TYR A 32 -31.20 -8.88 -7.15
C TYR A 32 -31.49 -8.53 -5.69
N THR A 33 -32.57 -9.09 -5.13
CA THR A 33 -32.95 -8.88 -3.73
C THR A 33 -32.87 -10.19 -2.97
N PRO A 34 -31.76 -10.45 -2.22
CA PRO A 34 -31.71 -11.56 -1.28
C PRO A 34 -32.85 -11.46 -0.27
N ARG A 35 -33.51 -12.59 0.02
CA ARG A 35 -34.60 -12.67 1.01
C ARG A 35 -34.19 -13.57 2.18
N PRO A 36 -33.46 -13.04 3.18
CA PRO A 36 -33.11 -13.80 4.37
C PRO A 36 -34.36 -14.45 5.00
N GLY A 37 -34.29 -15.76 5.27
CA GLY A 37 -35.42 -16.53 5.82
C GLY A 37 -36.47 -17.00 4.81
N ARG A 38 -36.31 -16.73 3.51
CA ARG A 38 -37.11 -17.33 2.45
C ARG A 38 -36.28 -18.31 1.63
N ALA A 39 -36.91 -19.37 1.12
CA ALA A 39 -36.25 -20.35 0.25
C ALA A 39 -35.96 -19.81 -1.16
N VAL A 40 -36.69 -18.79 -1.60
CA VAL A 40 -36.60 -18.19 -2.93
C VAL A 40 -36.34 -16.70 -2.79
N HIS A 41 -35.32 -16.20 -3.49
CA HIS A 41 -34.95 -14.79 -3.57
C HIS A 41 -35.64 -14.12 -4.76
N ASP A 42 -35.67 -12.78 -4.80
CA ASP A 42 -36.26 -12.06 -5.93
C ASP A 42 -35.17 -11.60 -6.91
N LEU A 43 -35.41 -11.81 -8.20
CA LEU A 43 -34.56 -11.32 -9.28
C LEU A 43 -35.42 -10.63 -10.34
N GLU A 44 -35.24 -9.33 -10.50
CA GLU A 44 -35.91 -8.54 -11.54
C GLU A 44 -34.91 -8.16 -12.63
N ILE A 45 -35.23 -8.47 -13.88
CA ILE A 45 -34.41 -8.18 -15.05
C ILE A 45 -35.20 -7.24 -15.95
N PHE A 46 -34.64 -6.05 -16.17
CA PHE A 46 -35.20 -5.03 -17.04
C PHE A 46 -34.37 -4.96 -18.31
N PHE A 47 -35.03 -4.90 -19.47
CA PHE A 47 -34.36 -4.79 -20.76
C PHE A 47 -35.12 -3.86 -21.70
N LEU A 48 -34.37 -3.09 -22.49
CA LEU A 48 -34.82 -2.32 -23.63
C LEU A 48 -33.99 -2.79 -24.83
N ALA A 49 -34.62 -3.28 -25.88
CA ALA A 49 -33.95 -3.66 -27.11
C ALA A 49 -34.65 -2.96 -28.29
N ASP A 50 -33.85 -2.33 -29.16
CA ASP A 50 -34.37 -1.56 -30.29
C ASP A 50 -34.89 -2.46 -31.42
N ASP A 51 -34.38 -3.70 -31.52
CA ASP A 51 -34.86 -4.68 -32.50
C ASP A 51 -36.10 -5.44 -31.98
N PRO A 52 -37.28 -5.26 -32.59
CA PRO A 52 -38.49 -5.98 -32.19
C PRO A 52 -38.39 -7.50 -32.36
N ALA A 53 -37.55 -7.99 -33.28
CA ALA A 53 -37.35 -9.43 -33.49
C ALA A 53 -36.65 -10.08 -32.29
N LEU A 54 -35.64 -9.41 -31.71
CA LEU A 54 -34.99 -9.84 -30.48
C LEU A 54 -35.98 -9.90 -29.31
N VAL A 55 -36.81 -8.87 -29.17
CA VAL A 55 -37.84 -8.81 -28.11
C VAL A 55 -38.84 -9.96 -28.28
N ALA A 56 -39.28 -10.25 -29.50
CA ALA A 56 -40.24 -11.31 -29.80
C ALA A 56 -39.65 -12.73 -29.64
N ALA A 57 -38.33 -12.89 -29.83
CA ALA A 57 -37.64 -14.18 -29.70
C ALA A 57 -37.32 -14.57 -28.24
N LEU A 58 -37.51 -13.64 -27.28
CA LEU A 58 -37.14 -13.85 -25.89
C LEU A 58 -38.06 -14.86 -25.21
N ASP A 59 -37.49 -16.00 -24.81
CA ASP A 59 -38.14 -17.04 -24.02
C ASP A 59 -37.69 -16.97 -22.54
N PRO A 60 -38.61 -16.69 -21.60
CA PRO A 60 -38.28 -16.60 -20.17
C PRO A 60 -37.65 -17.87 -19.60
N GLN A 61 -38.01 -19.06 -20.10
CA GLN A 61 -37.47 -20.32 -19.60
C GLN A 61 -36.01 -20.52 -20.03
N ALA A 62 -35.70 -20.30 -21.32
CA ALA A 62 -34.33 -20.32 -21.82
C ALA A 62 -33.43 -19.27 -21.15
N LEU A 63 -33.96 -18.06 -20.89
CA LEU A 63 -33.26 -17.04 -20.11
C LEU A 63 -32.96 -17.54 -18.69
N TYR A 64 -33.96 -18.09 -18.00
CA TYR A 64 -33.78 -18.63 -16.65
C TYR A 64 -32.68 -19.71 -16.62
N GLU A 65 -32.71 -20.67 -17.54
CA GLU A 65 -31.71 -21.73 -17.64
C GLU A 65 -30.30 -21.15 -17.89
N THR A 66 -30.19 -20.12 -18.74
CA THR A 66 -28.92 -19.45 -19.03
C THR A 66 -28.40 -18.68 -17.82
N VAL A 67 -29.27 -18.00 -17.08
CA VAL A 67 -28.92 -17.26 -15.85
C VAL A 67 -28.40 -18.22 -14.78
N ILE A 68 -29.10 -19.33 -14.53
CA ILE A 68 -28.69 -20.32 -13.52
C ILE A 68 -27.38 -21.00 -13.94
N ARG A 69 -27.25 -21.43 -15.20
CA ARG A 69 -26.02 -22.07 -15.71
C ARG A 69 -24.81 -21.14 -15.63
N SER A 70 -25.01 -19.86 -15.93
CA SER A 70 -23.94 -18.86 -15.93
C SER A 70 -23.46 -18.44 -14.54
N ASN A 71 -24.30 -18.63 -13.52
CA ASN A 71 -24.09 -18.12 -12.18
C ASN A 71 -24.24 -19.26 -11.15
N PRO A 72 -23.27 -20.20 -11.08
CA PRO A 72 -23.36 -21.40 -10.23
C PRO A 72 -23.51 -21.10 -8.73
N GLY A 73 -23.16 -19.89 -8.28
CA GLY A 73 -23.37 -19.44 -6.89
C GLY A 73 -24.70 -18.73 -6.61
N LEU A 74 -25.59 -18.63 -7.60
CA LEU A 74 -26.89 -17.98 -7.45
C LEU A 74 -27.87 -18.89 -6.70
N PRO A 75 -28.44 -18.45 -5.55
CA PRO A 75 -29.50 -19.19 -4.87
C PRO A 75 -30.75 -19.34 -5.73
N ALA A 76 -31.71 -20.16 -5.29
CA ALA A 76 -33.01 -20.24 -5.93
C ALA A 76 -33.66 -18.84 -6.00
N VAL A 77 -34.05 -18.43 -7.21
CA VAL A 77 -34.61 -17.11 -7.50
C VAL A 77 -35.94 -17.22 -8.24
N SER A 78 -36.84 -16.28 -7.95
CA SER A 78 -37.98 -15.98 -8.80
C SER A 78 -37.56 -14.89 -9.79
N VAL A 79 -37.47 -15.26 -11.07
CA VAL A 79 -37.05 -14.33 -12.13
C VAL A 79 -38.27 -13.64 -12.72
N GLN A 80 -38.26 -12.30 -12.67
CA GLN A 80 -39.25 -11.45 -13.31
C GLN A 80 -38.58 -10.66 -14.42
N LEU A 81 -39.19 -10.69 -15.61
CA LEU A 81 -38.66 -10.04 -16.79
C LEU A 81 -39.55 -8.87 -17.19
N TRP A 82 -38.95 -7.69 -17.35
CA TRP A 82 -39.64 -6.44 -17.62
C TRP A 82 -39.11 -5.76 -18.88
N ASN A 83 -39.97 -5.65 -19.90
CA ASN A 83 -39.65 -4.90 -21.12
C ASN A 83 -39.87 -3.40 -20.89
N LEU A 84 -38.78 -2.63 -20.96
CA LEU A 84 -38.73 -1.19 -20.80
C LEU A 84 -39.30 -0.41 -21.99
N GLY A 85 -39.42 -1.03 -23.17
CA GLY A 85 -40.11 -0.45 -24.32
C GLY A 85 -41.62 -0.27 -24.11
N GLY A 86 -42.18 -0.89 -23.05
CA GLY A 86 -43.57 -0.76 -22.65
C GLY A 86 -43.77 0.01 -21.34
N GLU A 87 -44.95 0.61 -21.19
CA GLU A 87 -45.32 1.41 -20.01
C GLU A 87 -45.21 0.61 -18.71
N ARG A 88 -45.66 -0.66 -18.71
CA ARG A 88 -45.66 -1.50 -17.49
C ARG A 88 -44.25 -1.76 -16.94
N GLY A 89 -43.29 -2.08 -17.79
CA GLY A 89 -41.90 -2.31 -17.36
C GLY A 89 -41.25 -1.01 -16.87
N SER A 90 -41.50 0.09 -17.58
CA SER A 90 -41.03 1.42 -17.20
C SER A 90 -41.60 1.90 -15.86
N LEU A 91 -42.89 1.69 -15.61
CA LEU A 91 -43.53 2.01 -14.33
C LEU A 91 -42.93 1.16 -13.20
N ARG A 92 -42.73 -0.14 -13.42
CA ARG A 92 -42.09 -1.00 -12.41
C ARG A 92 -40.68 -0.54 -12.07
N LEU A 93 -39.88 -0.14 -13.06
CA LEU A 93 -38.55 0.40 -12.81
C LEU A 93 -38.61 1.74 -12.05
N ALA A 94 -39.56 2.62 -12.42
CA ALA A 94 -39.79 3.88 -11.72
C ALA A 94 -40.23 3.67 -10.26
N GLU A 95 -41.05 2.65 -9.96
CA GLU A 95 -41.42 2.25 -8.60
C GLU A 95 -40.22 1.72 -7.80
N LEU A 96 -39.37 0.91 -8.43
CA LEU A 96 -38.19 0.32 -7.79
C LEU A 96 -37.17 1.40 -7.42
N MET A 97 -36.76 2.22 -8.41
CA MET A 97 -35.69 3.20 -8.28
C MET A 97 -36.16 4.51 -7.63
N GLY A 98 -37.44 4.84 -7.80
CA GLY A 98 -38.06 6.09 -7.37
C GLY A 98 -38.04 7.15 -8.46
N LEU A 99 -39.21 7.72 -8.77
CA LEU A 99 -39.39 8.81 -9.72
C LEU A 99 -40.09 9.99 -9.05
N SER A 100 -39.36 11.07 -8.84
CA SER A 100 -39.87 12.34 -8.34
C SER A 100 -39.00 13.49 -8.81
N ASN A 101 -39.58 14.67 -8.99
CA ASN A 101 -38.87 15.92 -9.28
C ASN A 101 -39.10 16.98 -8.19
N ALA A 102 -39.58 16.57 -7.01
CA ALA A 102 -39.74 17.45 -5.85
C ALA A 102 -38.38 18.03 -5.41
N ASP A 103 -38.36 19.28 -4.97
CA ASP A 103 -37.12 19.95 -4.55
C ASP A 103 -36.61 19.36 -3.22
N GLN A 104 -37.51 18.89 -2.35
CA GLN A 104 -37.28 18.13 -1.13
C GLN A 104 -38.15 16.88 -1.09
N VAL A 105 -37.72 15.81 -1.75
CA VAL A 105 -38.40 14.51 -1.74
C VAL A 105 -38.69 13.96 -0.33
N CYS A 106 -37.91 14.33 0.69
CA CYS A 106 -38.14 13.90 2.07
C CYS A 106 -39.31 14.62 2.75
N ASP A 107 -39.81 15.70 2.17
CA ASP A 107 -41.00 16.42 2.60
C ASP A 107 -42.18 16.02 1.73
N ARG A 108 -43.14 15.29 2.31
CA ARG A 108 -44.33 14.82 1.59
C ARG A 108 -45.26 15.94 1.16
N SER A 109 -45.14 17.12 1.77
CA SER A 109 -45.93 18.29 1.41
C SER A 109 -45.37 19.04 0.20
N ASP A 110 -44.12 18.75 -0.21
CA ASP A 110 -43.51 19.34 -1.39
C ASP A 110 -44.09 18.69 -2.66
N PRO A 111 -44.83 19.45 -3.50
CA PRO A 111 -45.50 18.89 -4.65
C PRO A 111 -44.51 18.47 -5.75
N GLY A 112 -44.40 17.16 -5.98
CA GLY A 112 -43.79 16.61 -7.21
C GLY A 112 -44.77 16.65 -8.38
N GLY A 113 -44.24 16.77 -9.60
CA GLY A 113 -45.03 16.67 -10.83
C GLY A 113 -45.32 15.23 -11.28
N TYR A 114 -44.71 14.22 -10.63
CA TYR A 114 -44.99 12.80 -10.89
C TYR A 114 -46.04 12.24 -9.92
N PRO A 115 -46.76 11.16 -10.28
CA PRO A 115 -47.71 10.50 -9.38
C PRO A 115 -47.08 10.13 -8.03
N ALA A 116 -47.80 10.38 -6.94
CA ALA A 116 -47.32 10.14 -5.58
C ALA A 116 -46.89 8.68 -5.32
N ALA A 117 -47.48 7.71 -6.03
CA ALA A 117 -47.11 6.30 -5.93
C ALA A 117 -45.70 5.97 -6.43
N LEU A 118 -45.13 6.81 -7.32
CA LEU A 118 -43.77 6.63 -7.84
C LEU A 118 -42.71 7.33 -6.97
N ARG A 119 -43.13 8.12 -5.99
CA ARG A 119 -42.24 8.80 -5.06
C ARG A 119 -41.43 7.76 -4.27
N PRO A 120 -40.09 7.84 -4.22
CA PRO A 120 -39.32 6.90 -3.42
C PRO A 120 -39.67 7.03 -1.94
N VAL A 121 -39.92 5.92 -1.25
CA VAL A 121 -40.00 5.90 0.22
C VAL A 121 -38.67 6.40 0.77
N CYS A 122 -38.72 7.41 1.64
CA CYS A 122 -37.53 8.01 2.23
C CYS A 122 -37.22 7.36 3.58
N ASP A 123 -35.94 7.31 3.96
CA ASP A 123 -35.52 6.86 5.30
C ASP A 123 -35.98 7.80 6.45
N THR A 124 -36.66 8.89 6.09
CA THR A 124 -37.30 9.84 7.00
C THR A 124 -38.82 9.73 7.05
N ASP A 125 -39.41 8.87 6.24
CA ASP A 125 -40.85 8.65 6.27
C ASP A 125 -41.28 7.88 7.53
N PRO A 126 -42.45 8.21 8.12
CA PRO A 126 -42.96 7.50 9.29
C PRO A 126 -43.18 5.99 9.09
N GLU A 127 -43.52 5.55 7.89
CA GLU A 127 -43.74 4.14 7.53
C GLU A 127 -42.48 3.43 7.03
N TYR A 128 -41.33 4.13 6.97
CA TYR A 128 -40.10 3.49 6.53
C TYR A 128 -39.74 2.35 7.47
N ASP A 129 -39.65 1.16 6.88
CA ASP A 129 -39.21 -0.06 7.52
C ASP A 129 -38.05 -0.64 6.70
N PRO A 130 -36.82 -0.68 7.23
CA PRO A 130 -35.65 -1.19 6.53
C PRO A 130 -35.75 -2.67 6.15
N ALA A 131 -36.62 -3.46 6.80
CA ALA A 131 -36.84 -4.87 6.46
C ALA A 131 -37.79 -5.05 5.26
N LEU A 132 -38.61 -4.04 4.97
CA LEU A 132 -39.59 -4.06 3.86
C LEU A 132 -39.16 -3.18 2.68
N HIS A 133 -38.47 -2.07 2.97
CA HIS A 133 -38.07 -1.05 2.01
C HIS A 133 -36.57 -1.14 1.78
N PRO A 134 -36.11 -1.84 0.73
CA PRO A 134 -34.69 -2.17 0.57
C PRO A 134 -33.82 -0.94 0.31
N PHE A 135 -32.58 -0.95 0.82
CA PHE A 135 -31.52 -0.11 0.27
C PHE A 135 -31.23 -0.55 -1.17
N LEU A 136 -31.04 0.41 -2.05
CA LEU A 136 -30.71 0.17 -3.47
C LEU A 136 -29.20 0.33 -3.62
N ALA A 137 -28.51 -0.80 -3.71
CA ALA A 137 -27.06 -0.90 -3.60
C ALA A 137 -26.43 -1.18 -4.97
N GLY A 138 -25.70 -0.21 -5.51
CA GLY A 138 -24.87 -0.40 -6.71
C GLY A 138 -23.38 -0.33 -6.37
N TYR A 139 -22.52 -0.66 -7.33
CA TYR A 139 -21.05 -0.58 -7.16
C TYR A 139 -20.46 0.50 -8.06
N ASN A 140 -19.89 1.56 -7.47
CA ASN A 140 -19.47 2.76 -8.20
C ASN A 140 -20.64 3.44 -8.96
N SER A 141 -21.86 3.21 -8.49
CA SER A 141 -23.12 3.59 -9.13
C SER A 141 -23.44 5.08 -8.99
N MET A 142 -22.82 5.76 -8.03
CA MET A 142 -23.07 7.18 -7.77
C MET A 142 -22.65 8.07 -8.93
N ASN A 143 -21.64 7.69 -9.70
CA ASN A 143 -21.20 8.48 -10.84
C ASN A 143 -22.03 8.14 -12.09
N TYR A 144 -22.04 6.86 -12.48
CA TYR A 144 -22.61 6.40 -13.75
C TYR A 144 -24.06 5.93 -13.62
N ASP A 145 -24.35 4.85 -12.89
CA ASP A 145 -25.66 4.17 -12.94
C ASP A 145 -26.82 5.08 -12.52
N THR A 146 -26.67 5.80 -11.41
CA THR A 146 -27.72 6.74 -10.94
C THR A 146 -27.98 7.88 -11.92
N THR A 147 -26.98 8.25 -12.72
CA THR A 147 -27.07 9.26 -13.77
C THR A 147 -27.82 8.70 -14.98
N MET A 148 -27.45 7.49 -15.43
CA MET A 148 -28.11 6.79 -16.53
C MET A 148 -29.57 6.44 -16.22
N VAL A 149 -29.87 5.94 -15.02
CA VAL A 149 -31.23 5.65 -14.59
C VAL A 149 -32.09 6.93 -14.55
N ALA A 150 -31.52 8.05 -14.11
CA ALA A 150 -32.24 9.33 -14.10
C ALA A 150 -32.53 9.85 -15.52
N LEU A 151 -31.60 9.67 -16.46
CA LEU A 151 -31.78 10.01 -17.87
C LEU A 151 -32.88 9.13 -18.49
N TYR A 152 -32.80 7.81 -18.27
CA TYR A 152 -33.84 6.88 -18.70
C TYR A 152 -35.23 7.29 -18.19
N LEU A 153 -35.37 7.53 -16.89
CA LEU A 153 -36.66 7.91 -16.30
C LEU A 153 -37.15 9.26 -16.84
N ASN A 154 -36.25 10.19 -17.13
CA ASN A 154 -36.61 11.47 -17.74
C ASN A 154 -37.10 11.31 -19.19
N GLU A 155 -36.46 10.46 -19.99
CA GLU A 155 -36.89 10.20 -21.37
C GLU A 155 -38.19 9.38 -21.41
N ALA A 156 -38.31 8.39 -20.53
CA ALA A 156 -39.49 7.55 -20.41
C ALA A 156 -40.70 8.33 -19.86
N PHE A 157 -40.46 9.36 -19.04
CA PHE A 157 -41.49 10.17 -18.41
C PHE A 157 -41.22 11.69 -18.50
N PRO A 158 -41.22 12.29 -19.71
CA PRO A 158 -40.72 13.65 -19.93
C PRO A 158 -41.71 14.75 -19.53
N ALA A 159 -42.99 14.42 -19.37
CA ALA A 159 -44.08 15.37 -19.14
C ALA A 159 -44.80 15.11 -17.80
N PRO A 160 -44.17 15.45 -16.64
CA PRO A 160 -44.81 15.34 -15.34
C PRO A 160 -46.12 16.15 -15.31
N GLY A 161 -47.18 15.58 -14.74
CA GLY A 161 -48.50 16.21 -14.62
C GLY A 161 -49.42 16.07 -15.85
N SER A 162 -48.90 15.60 -16.98
CA SER A 162 -49.75 15.19 -18.12
C SER A 162 -50.39 13.84 -17.77
N GLY A 163 -51.71 13.67 -17.93
CA GLY A 163 -52.43 12.44 -17.54
C GLY A 163 -51.99 11.14 -18.25
N ARG A 164 -50.99 11.21 -19.14
CA ARG A 164 -50.25 10.09 -19.74
C ARG A 164 -48.77 10.45 -19.81
N PRO A 165 -48.00 10.27 -18.73
CA PRO A 165 -46.63 10.74 -18.66
C PRO A 165 -45.65 9.86 -19.45
N PHE A 166 -46.02 8.63 -19.83
CA PHE A 166 -45.12 7.68 -20.47
C PHE A 166 -44.91 7.96 -21.98
N GLN A 167 -43.66 8.04 -22.37
CA GLN A 167 -43.20 8.08 -23.76
C GLN A 167 -42.06 7.06 -23.92
N PRO A 168 -42.18 6.04 -24.80
CA PRO A 168 -41.11 5.06 -24.96
C PRO A 168 -39.83 5.72 -25.50
N THR A 169 -38.68 5.34 -24.94
CA THR A 169 -37.34 5.68 -25.45
C THR A 169 -36.71 4.49 -26.18
N THR A 170 -35.51 4.67 -26.72
CA THR A 170 -34.71 3.65 -27.41
C THR A 170 -33.38 3.43 -26.69
N ALA A 171 -32.82 2.22 -26.82
CA ALA A 171 -31.49 1.91 -26.30
C ALA A 171 -30.41 2.78 -26.96
N ARG A 172 -30.55 3.10 -28.26
CA ARG A 172 -29.67 4.05 -28.97
C ARG A 172 -29.66 5.43 -28.33
N ALA A 173 -30.80 5.96 -27.88
CA ALA A 173 -30.86 7.27 -27.22
C ALA A 173 -30.09 7.27 -25.89
N LEU A 174 -30.27 6.20 -25.09
CA LEU A 174 -29.50 6.00 -23.86
C LEU A 174 -28.00 5.83 -24.13
N ARG A 175 -27.66 5.16 -25.23
CA ARG A 175 -26.27 5.03 -25.66
C ARG A 175 -25.64 6.39 -25.99
N ASP A 176 -26.36 7.27 -26.67
CA ASP A 176 -25.88 8.63 -26.97
C ASP A 176 -25.57 9.41 -25.68
N HIS A 177 -26.43 9.25 -24.66
CA HIS A 177 -26.16 9.80 -23.33
C HIS A 177 -24.91 9.20 -22.70
N ASN A 178 -24.78 7.88 -22.70
CA ASN A 178 -23.58 7.19 -22.21
C ASN A 178 -22.31 7.77 -22.86
N ASP A 179 -22.28 7.91 -24.17
CA ASP A 179 -21.09 8.40 -24.90
C ASP A 179 -20.71 9.83 -24.46
N GLN A 180 -21.70 10.68 -24.14
CA GLN A 180 -21.44 12.01 -23.56
C GLN A 180 -20.87 11.94 -22.13
N LEU A 181 -21.33 11.00 -21.30
CA LEU A 181 -20.80 10.79 -19.95
C LEU A 181 -19.32 10.38 -19.98
N PHE A 182 -18.92 9.58 -20.96
CA PHE A 182 -17.54 9.12 -21.14
C PHE A 182 -16.62 10.11 -21.88
N SER A 183 -17.15 11.26 -22.32
CA SER A 183 -16.32 12.33 -22.91
C SER A 183 -15.35 12.92 -21.90
N ASP A 184 -14.23 13.48 -22.39
CA ASP A 184 -13.22 14.18 -21.56
C ASP A 184 -13.82 15.28 -20.67
N LYS A 185 -14.98 15.82 -21.05
CA LYS A 185 -15.69 16.86 -20.28
C LYS A 185 -16.37 16.32 -19.02
N HIS A 186 -16.82 15.06 -19.04
CA HIS A 186 -17.72 14.51 -18.01
C HIS A 186 -17.20 13.25 -17.33
N ILE A 187 -16.18 12.57 -17.87
CA ILE A 187 -15.64 11.31 -17.34
C ILE A 187 -15.24 11.40 -15.84
N GLU A 188 -14.71 12.54 -15.40
CA GLU A 188 -14.32 12.76 -14.00
C GLU A 188 -15.52 12.95 -13.07
N TYR A 189 -16.62 13.53 -13.57
CA TYR A 189 -17.85 13.78 -12.82
C TYR A 189 -19.07 13.73 -13.74
N MET A 190 -19.57 12.51 -13.97
CA MET A 190 -20.65 12.21 -14.92
C MET A 190 -21.98 12.90 -14.57
N PRO A 191 -22.39 13.06 -13.28
CA PRO A 191 -23.60 13.81 -12.94
C PRO A 191 -23.57 15.27 -13.40
N GLY A 192 -22.38 15.84 -13.67
CA GLY A 192 -22.25 17.18 -14.22
C GLY A 192 -22.92 17.34 -15.60
N TYR A 193 -23.09 16.26 -16.35
CA TYR A 193 -23.81 16.24 -17.62
C TYR A 193 -25.29 16.62 -17.48
N LEU A 194 -25.93 16.27 -16.36
CA LEU A 194 -27.36 16.53 -16.14
C LEU A 194 -27.68 18.02 -15.96
N GLY A 195 -26.67 18.84 -15.66
CA GLY A 195 -26.84 20.21 -15.17
C GLY A 195 -27.47 20.25 -13.77
N TRP A 196 -27.29 21.34 -13.02
CA TRP A 196 -27.82 21.40 -11.65
C TRP A 196 -29.36 21.38 -11.61
N ASP A 197 -30.02 22.22 -12.42
CA ASP A 197 -31.48 22.36 -12.43
C ASP A 197 -32.18 21.55 -13.54
N GLY A 198 -31.45 20.65 -14.20
CA GLY A 198 -32.01 19.80 -15.26
C GLY A 198 -33.10 18.85 -14.74
N PRO A 199 -34.12 18.49 -15.54
CA PRO A 199 -35.17 17.55 -15.14
C PRO A 199 -34.63 16.20 -14.61
N ALA A 200 -33.71 15.56 -15.33
CA ALA A 200 -33.04 14.34 -14.89
C ALA A 200 -32.22 14.55 -13.60
N ALA A 201 -31.61 15.74 -13.41
CA ALA A 201 -30.88 16.06 -12.19
C ALA A 201 -31.79 16.12 -10.96
N LYS A 202 -33.03 16.60 -11.12
CA LYS A 202 -34.04 16.58 -10.05
C LYS A 202 -34.45 15.15 -9.70
N ILE A 203 -34.66 14.28 -10.70
CA ILE A 203 -34.93 12.84 -10.50
C ILE A 203 -33.79 12.18 -9.72
N ARG A 204 -32.54 12.36 -10.19
CA ARG A 204 -31.37 11.83 -9.51
C ARG A 204 -31.26 12.34 -8.08
N ARG A 205 -31.48 13.64 -7.87
CA ARG A 205 -31.44 14.24 -6.52
C ARG A 205 -32.50 13.65 -5.61
N ALA A 206 -33.72 13.43 -6.10
CA ALA A 206 -34.78 12.77 -5.35
C ALA A 206 -34.41 11.32 -4.99
N MET A 207 -33.82 10.56 -5.91
CA MET A 207 -33.28 9.23 -5.63
C MET A 207 -32.27 9.27 -4.46
N LEU A 208 -31.25 10.13 -4.54
CA LEU A 208 -30.21 10.22 -3.51
C LEU A 208 -30.71 10.78 -2.18
N HIS A 209 -31.57 11.79 -2.21
CA HIS A 209 -32.12 12.40 -1.00
C HIS A 209 -33.06 11.47 -0.25
N SER A 210 -33.63 10.45 -0.90
CA SER A 210 -34.41 9.41 -0.21
C SER A 210 -33.63 8.71 0.91
N GLY A 211 -32.29 8.72 0.83
CA GLY A 211 -31.39 8.06 1.78
C GLY A 211 -31.26 6.55 1.61
N ARG A 212 -31.94 5.97 0.60
CA ARG A 212 -31.92 4.52 0.35
C ARG A 212 -30.97 4.09 -0.77
N HIS A 213 -30.54 5.01 -1.63
CA HIS A 213 -29.55 4.74 -2.67
C HIS A 213 -28.15 4.70 -2.06
N LEU A 214 -27.43 3.60 -2.29
CA LEU A 214 -26.16 3.29 -1.66
C LEU A 214 -25.11 2.90 -2.73
N ASP A 215 -23.93 3.50 -2.65
CA ASP A 215 -22.76 3.03 -3.39
C ASP A 215 -21.85 2.22 -2.48
N VAL A 216 -21.83 0.91 -2.71
CA VAL A 216 -21.09 -0.06 -1.89
C VAL A 216 -19.58 0.17 -1.97
N SER A 217 -19.07 0.65 -3.11
CA SER A 217 -17.63 0.91 -3.28
C SER A 217 -17.10 1.90 -2.23
N ARG A 218 -17.93 2.86 -1.82
CA ARG A 218 -17.59 3.94 -0.89
C ARG A 218 -17.62 3.51 0.58
N LEU A 219 -18.15 2.32 0.88
CA LEU A 219 -18.06 1.74 2.21
C LEU A 219 -16.64 1.23 2.52
N ASN A 220 -15.83 0.94 1.50
CA ASN A 220 -14.43 0.61 1.63
C ASN A 220 -13.55 1.75 1.07
N GLU A 221 -13.42 2.84 1.84
CA GLU A 221 -12.77 4.07 1.39
C GLU A 221 -11.35 3.84 0.84
N MET A 222 -10.59 2.90 1.42
CA MET A 222 -9.21 2.56 1.02
C MET A 222 -9.12 1.88 -0.36
N GLN A 223 -10.16 1.18 -0.79
CA GLN A 223 -10.20 0.45 -2.07
C GLN A 223 -11.39 0.89 -2.95
N SER A 224 -11.95 2.07 -2.70
CA SER A 224 -13.14 2.60 -3.38
C SER A 224 -12.97 2.75 -4.90
N LYS A 225 -11.72 2.85 -5.39
CA LYS A 225 -11.38 2.93 -6.82
C LYS A 225 -11.06 1.58 -7.45
N VAL A 226 -11.11 0.48 -6.70
CA VAL A 226 -10.84 -0.85 -7.22
C VAL A 226 -12.11 -1.41 -7.87
N SER A 227 -11.98 -2.03 -9.04
CA SER A 227 -13.09 -2.68 -9.74
C SER A 227 -13.66 -3.85 -8.92
N LEU A 228 -14.99 -4.04 -8.99
CA LEU A 228 -15.70 -5.16 -8.35
C LEU A 228 -15.03 -6.52 -8.65
N LYS A 229 -14.76 -6.81 -9.93
CA LYS A 229 -14.17 -8.08 -10.39
C LYS A 229 -12.86 -8.43 -9.71
N ARG A 230 -11.99 -7.45 -9.47
CA ARG A 230 -10.71 -7.66 -8.76
C ARG A 230 -10.94 -8.07 -7.30
N LEU A 231 -11.90 -7.45 -6.61
CA LEU A 231 -12.24 -7.79 -5.23
C LEU A 231 -12.94 -9.15 -5.13
N LEU A 232 -13.81 -9.49 -6.09
CA LEU A 232 -14.41 -10.82 -6.22
C LEU A 232 -13.33 -11.89 -6.42
N GLY A 233 -12.37 -11.60 -7.31
CA GLY A 233 -11.20 -12.43 -7.55
C GLY A 233 -10.48 -12.77 -6.24
N MET A 234 -10.15 -11.75 -5.44
CA MET A 234 -9.48 -11.92 -4.15
C MET A 234 -10.25 -12.80 -3.16
N LEU A 235 -11.58 -12.76 -3.17
CA LEU A 235 -12.45 -13.56 -2.29
C LEU A 235 -12.77 -14.97 -2.85
N GLY A 236 -12.15 -15.36 -3.96
CA GLY A 236 -12.41 -16.66 -4.60
C GLY A 236 -13.72 -16.72 -5.37
N ARG A 237 -14.43 -15.59 -5.56
CA ARG A 237 -15.71 -15.53 -6.28
C ARG A 237 -15.50 -15.51 -7.80
N GLN A 238 -16.58 -15.71 -8.54
CA GLN A 238 -16.53 -15.70 -10.01
C GLN A 238 -15.98 -14.37 -10.53
N ILE A 239 -15.04 -14.45 -11.48
CA ILE A 239 -14.61 -13.34 -12.31
C ILE A 239 -15.21 -13.58 -13.69
N LYS A 240 -16.32 -12.91 -13.97
CA LYS A 240 -16.97 -12.99 -15.28
C LYS A 240 -16.79 -11.65 -15.97
N GLU A 241 -16.22 -11.68 -17.17
CA GLU A 241 -16.24 -10.57 -18.13
C GLU A 241 -16.88 -11.07 -19.42
N SER A 242 -17.49 -10.18 -20.18
CA SER A 242 -18.03 -10.54 -21.48
C SER A 242 -17.11 -10.08 -22.60
N GLU A 243 -16.63 -11.02 -23.40
CA GLU A 243 -15.78 -10.78 -24.57
C GLU A 243 -16.53 -10.07 -25.71
N LYS A 244 -17.86 -10.12 -25.68
CA LYS A 244 -18.72 -9.53 -26.72
C LYS A 244 -19.20 -8.11 -26.39
N LEU A 245 -19.11 -7.65 -25.14
CA LEU A 245 -19.72 -6.39 -24.70
C LEU A 245 -18.71 -5.24 -24.69
N SER A 246 -18.11 -4.96 -25.85
CA SER A 246 -17.49 -3.66 -26.06
C SER A 246 -18.59 -2.59 -26.16
N HIS A 247 -18.24 -1.35 -25.85
CA HIS A 247 -19.21 -0.26 -25.77
C HIS A 247 -20.01 -0.07 -27.08
N ASP A 248 -19.45 -0.43 -28.24
CA ASP A 248 -20.10 -0.24 -29.54
C ASP A 248 -20.69 -1.53 -30.15
N THR A 249 -20.75 -2.62 -29.37
CA THR A 249 -21.35 -3.87 -29.85
C THR A 249 -22.86 -3.71 -30.05
N SER A 250 -23.37 -4.19 -31.18
CA SER A 250 -24.80 -4.43 -31.42
C SER A 250 -25.13 -5.92 -31.16
N ILE A 251 -26.20 -6.16 -30.40
CA ILE A 251 -26.73 -7.50 -30.17
C ILE A 251 -27.62 -7.87 -31.36
N GLU A 252 -27.34 -8.98 -32.03
CA GLU A 252 -28.11 -9.46 -33.19
C GLU A 252 -28.83 -10.79 -32.92
N ALA A 253 -28.34 -11.59 -31.96
CA ALA A 253 -28.90 -12.89 -31.58
C ALA A 253 -29.47 -12.88 -30.15
N VAL A 254 -30.54 -13.64 -29.92
CA VAL A 254 -31.19 -13.72 -28.60
C VAL A 254 -30.29 -14.39 -27.57
N GLU A 255 -29.42 -15.30 -28.00
CA GLU A 255 -28.43 -15.96 -27.16
C GLU A 255 -27.41 -14.96 -26.57
N ASP A 256 -26.99 -13.97 -27.37
CA ASP A 256 -26.08 -12.91 -26.91
C ASP A 256 -26.78 -11.98 -25.91
N LEU A 257 -28.09 -11.75 -26.09
CA LEU A 257 -28.92 -11.05 -25.10
C LEU A 257 -28.99 -11.84 -23.79
N TYR A 258 -29.17 -13.17 -23.83
CA TYR A 258 -29.15 -13.99 -22.62
C TYR A 258 -27.80 -13.97 -21.90
N GLU A 259 -26.69 -13.97 -22.64
CA GLU A 259 -25.34 -13.85 -22.07
C GLU A 259 -25.14 -12.50 -21.36
N LEU A 260 -25.58 -11.40 -21.99
CA LEU A 260 -25.57 -10.04 -21.41
C LEU A 260 -26.40 -9.97 -20.12
N LEU A 261 -27.64 -10.46 -20.15
CA LEU A 261 -28.51 -10.42 -18.98
C LEU A 261 -27.94 -11.30 -17.84
N ALA A 262 -27.41 -12.48 -18.16
CA ALA A 262 -26.76 -13.34 -17.17
C ALA A 262 -25.46 -12.75 -16.63
N TYR A 263 -24.77 -11.89 -17.38
CA TYR A 263 -23.60 -11.14 -16.94
C TYR A 263 -23.97 -10.06 -15.90
N ASN A 264 -25.01 -9.25 -16.13
CA ASN A 264 -25.48 -8.30 -15.10
C ASN A 264 -25.91 -8.99 -13.80
N VAL A 265 -26.53 -10.17 -13.91
CA VAL A 265 -26.88 -10.98 -12.74
C VAL A 265 -25.62 -11.41 -11.97
N SER A 266 -24.54 -11.74 -12.68
CA SER A 266 -23.25 -12.10 -12.07
C SER A 266 -22.67 -10.95 -11.24
N ASP A 267 -22.75 -9.71 -11.75
CA ASP A 267 -22.31 -8.52 -11.02
C ASP A 267 -23.18 -8.22 -9.79
N CYS A 268 -24.50 -8.33 -9.90
CA CYS A 268 -25.40 -8.16 -8.76
C CYS A 268 -25.19 -9.23 -7.68
N LEU A 269 -24.99 -10.49 -8.08
CA LEU A 269 -24.68 -11.60 -7.18
C LEU A 269 -23.32 -11.38 -6.51
N GLY A 270 -22.29 -11.06 -7.30
CA GLY A 270 -20.95 -10.79 -6.81
C GLY A 270 -20.93 -9.62 -5.82
N LEU A 271 -21.64 -8.53 -6.12
CA LEU A 271 -21.79 -7.39 -5.24
C LEU A 271 -22.46 -7.78 -3.90
N ALA A 272 -23.52 -8.58 -3.96
CA ALA A 272 -24.18 -9.10 -2.75
C ALA A 272 -23.24 -9.98 -1.91
N GLN A 273 -22.38 -10.77 -2.54
CA GLN A 273 -21.36 -11.58 -1.87
C GLN A 273 -20.25 -10.71 -1.27
N LEU A 274 -19.77 -9.69 -1.98
CA LEU A 274 -18.76 -8.75 -1.50
C LEU A 274 -19.28 -7.95 -0.30
N PHE A 275 -20.53 -7.49 -0.35
CA PHE A 275 -21.15 -6.68 0.71
C PHE A 275 -21.17 -7.40 2.07
N ARG A 276 -21.27 -8.73 2.07
CA ARG A 276 -21.21 -9.55 3.30
C ARG A 276 -19.85 -9.53 3.98
N HIS A 277 -18.78 -9.17 3.27
CA HIS A 277 -17.46 -9.09 3.87
C HIS A 277 -17.42 -7.96 4.92
N PRO A 278 -16.80 -8.16 6.11
CA PRO A 278 -16.80 -7.17 7.19
C PRO A 278 -16.30 -5.77 6.79
N ALA A 279 -15.41 -5.67 5.81
CA ALA A 279 -14.95 -4.39 5.25
C ALA A 279 -16.08 -3.52 4.66
N TYR A 280 -17.23 -4.11 4.30
CA TYR A 280 -18.40 -3.41 3.77
C TYR A 280 -19.54 -3.41 4.78
N ALA A 281 -20.02 -4.59 5.22
CA ALA A 281 -21.15 -4.71 6.15
C ALA A 281 -20.90 -3.96 7.48
N SER A 282 -19.74 -4.12 8.11
CA SER A 282 -19.46 -3.44 9.36
C SER A 282 -19.33 -1.92 9.19
N ASN A 283 -18.87 -1.45 8.02
CA ASN A 283 -18.83 -0.01 7.71
C ASN A 283 -20.24 0.56 7.43
N PHE A 284 -21.13 -0.25 6.83
CA PHE A 284 -22.55 0.10 6.73
C PHE A 284 -23.16 0.26 8.13
N ASP A 285 -23.04 -0.74 9.00
CA ASP A 285 -23.56 -0.72 10.38
C ASP A 285 -23.05 0.48 11.16
N LEU A 286 -21.74 0.72 11.06
CA LEU A 286 -21.05 1.84 11.67
C LEU A 286 -21.65 3.18 11.25
N LYS A 287 -21.74 3.45 9.95
CA LYS A 287 -22.21 4.74 9.44
C LYS A 287 -23.72 4.91 9.61
N ALA A 288 -24.50 3.83 9.51
CA ALA A 288 -25.93 3.84 9.83
C ALA A 288 -26.17 4.18 11.31
N ALA A 289 -25.37 3.63 12.23
CA ALA A 289 -25.42 3.98 13.65
C ALA A 289 -25.03 5.43 13.91
N LEU A 290 -24.03 5.97 13.20
CA LEU A 290 -23.67 7.39 13.30
C LEU A 290 -24.80 8.32 12.84
N LEU A 291 -25.50 7.98 11.75
CA LEU A 291 -26.68 8.74 11.31
C LEU A 291 -27.80 8.73 12.36
N ALA A 292 -28.01 7.58 13.01
CA ALA A 292 -29.02 7.43 14.06
C ALA A 292 -28.65 8.15 15.36
N GLN A 293 -27.37 8.12 15.75
CA GLN A 293 -26.86 8.72 16.98
C GLN A 293 -26.76 10.25 16.88
N PHE A 294 -26.32 10.78 15.74
CA PHE A 294 -26.08 12.20 15.52
C PHE A 294 -27.07 12.76 14.51
N THR A 295 -28.26 13.14 14.98
CA THR A 295 -29.38 13.59 14.14
C THR A 295 -29.05 14.78 13.24
N GLU A 296 -28.10 15.63 13.62
CA GLU A 296 -27.58 16.77 12.84
C GLU A 296 -26.93 16.37 11.51
N THR A 297 -26.61 15.08 11.34
CA THR A 297 -26.14 14.51 10.06
C THR A 297 -27.25 14.46 9.01
N VAL A 298 -28.51 14.41 9.44
CA VAL A 298 -29.69 14.34 8.57
C VAL A 298 -30.56 15.59 8.70
N PHE A 299 -30.64 16.20 9.88
CA PHE A 299 -31.57 17.28 10.21
C PHE A 299 -30.88 18.60 10.53
N THR A 300 -31.55 19.69 10.19
CA THR A 300 -31.21 21.05 10.63
C THR A 300 -31.57 21.24 12.11
N LYS A 301 -31.12 22.35 12.71
CA LYS A 301 -31.48 22.73 14.11
C LYS A 301 -32.99 22.80 14.34
N ASN A 302 -33.76 23.12 13.30
CA ASN A 302 -35.21 23.25 13.35
C ASN A 302 -35.95 21.92 13.08
N GLY A 303 -35.23 20.82 12.88
CA GLY A 303 -35.81 19.49 12.63
C GLY A 303 -36.18 19.20 11.17
N ALA A 304 -35.99 20.13 10.25
CA ALA A 304 -36.15 19.87 8.81
C ALA A 304 -34.98 19.06 8.25
N VAL A 305 -35.23 18.20 7.26
CA VAL A 305 -34.18 17.44 6.56
C VAL A 305 -33.24 18.40 5.84
N ARG A 306 -31.93 18.12 5.92
CA ARG A 306 -30.90 18.96 5.33
C ARG A 306 -30.82 18.76 3.81
N LYS A 307 -30.61 19.86 3.09
CA LYS A 307 -30.21 19.83 1.67
C LYS A 307 -28.84 19.17 1.47
N ASP A 308 -27.99 19.23 2.49
CA ASP A 308 -26.66 18.62 2.51
C ASP A 308 -26.59 17.42 3.47
N ARG A 309 -27.72 16.71 3.65
CA ARG A 309 -27.80 15.51 4.50
C ARG A 309 -26.74 14.49 4.12
N LEU A 310 -26.22 13.79 5.12
CA LEU A 310 -25.34 12.65 4.91
C LEU A 310 -26.15 11.37 4.65
N ALA A 311 -25.51 10.42 4.00
CA ALA A 311 -26.00 9.06 3.78
C ALA A 311 -24.93 8.05 4.22
N VAL A 312 -25.27 6.77 4.27
CA VAL A 312 -24.37 5.71 4.78
C VAL A 312 -23.08 5.60 3.96
N ASP A 313 -23.10 5.92 2.67
CA ASP A 313 -21.92 5.95 1.79
C ASP A 313 -21.13 7.26 1.83
N SER A 314 -21.51 8.23 2.69
CA SER A 314 -20.76 9.47 2.88
C SER A 314 -19.40 9.19 3.52
N SER A 315 -18.38 9.98 3.15
CA SER A 315 -17.03 9.79 3.67
C SER A 315 -16.97 10.05 5.18
N SER A 316 -16.06 9.34 5.84
CA SER A 316 -15.83 9.47 7.28
C SER A 316 -15.49 10.92 7.67
N ALA A 317 -14.72 11.63 6.84
CA ALA A 317 -14.43 13.05 7.02
C ALA A 317 -15.69 13.95 7.03
N LYS A 318 -16.69 13.67 6.18
CA LYS A 318 -17.96 14.40 6.17
C LYS A 318 -18.77 14.15 7.43
N PHE A 319 -18.82 12.90 7.90
CA PHE A 319 -19.45 12.55 9.18
C PHE A 319 -18.82 13.33 10.33
N VAL A 320 -17.49 13.29 10.45
CA VAL A 320 -16.79 13.97 11.55
C VAL A 320 -16.98 15.47 11.51
N GLY A 321 -16.79 16.11 10.36
CA GLY A 321 -17.00 17.55 10.22
C GLY A 321 -18.42 17.95 10.61
N ARG A 322 -19.43 17.16 10.25
CA ARG A 322 -20.83 17.40 10.61
C ARG A 322 -21.11 17.22 12.10
N ILE A 323 -20.55 16.17 12.72
CA ILE A 323 -20.81 15.84 14.12
C ILE A 323 -20.16 16.87 15.05
N LEU A 324 -18.94 17.31 14.74
CA LEU A 324 -18.19 18.26 15.55
C LEU A 324 -18.59 19.72 15.28
N ALA A 325 -19.00 20.04 14.05
CA ALA A 325 -19.34 21.39 13.61
C ALA A 325 -20.61 21.41 12.73
N PRO A 326 -21.80 21.15 13.31
CA PRO A 326 -23.03 20.94 12.55
C PRO A 326 -23.70 22.19 11.96
N TYR A 327 -23.37 23.36 12.50
CA TYR A 327 -24.10 24.61 12.26
C TYR A 327 -23.19 25.75 11.79
N ALA A 328 -22.02 25.94 12.43
CA ALA A 328 -20.96 26.83 11.97
C ALA A 328 -19.60 26.12 11.92
N SER A 329 -18.68 26.66 11.12
CA SER A 329 -17.30 26.17 11.03
C SER A 329 -16.50 26.53 12.28
N LEU A 330 -15.55 25.66 12.65
CA LEU A 330 -14.62 25.90 13.76
C LEU A 330 -13.40 26.69 13.28
N ASP A 331 -12.78 27.41 14.23
CA ASP A 331 -11.63 28.26 13.96
C ASP A 331 -10.30 27.54 14.10
N ASP A 332 -9.36 27.90 13.23
CA ASP A 332 -7.95 27.57 13.37
C ASP A 332 -7.23 28.54 14.34
N ILE A 333 -5.99 28.22 14.69
CA ILE A 333 -5.04 29.18 15.29
C ILE A 333 -4.42 30.08 14.23
N GLU A 334 -4.01 31.30 14.63
CA GLU A 334 -3.35 32.28 13.75
C GLU A 334 -2.10 31.69 13.08
N ALA A 335 -1.28 30.94 13.79
CA ALA A 335 -0.08 30.31 13.24
C ALA A 335 0.27 29.03 13.99
N VAL A 336 1.09 28.19 13.38
CA VAL A 336 1.65 26.99 14.04
C VAL A 336 2.33 27.41 15.34
N SER A 337 1.97 26.75 16.43
CA SER A 337 2.50 26.97 17.77
C SER A 337 2.83 25.63 18.44
N PHE A 338 3.96 25.59 19.17
CA PHE A 338 4.35 24.43 19.98
C PHE A 338 4.08 24.64 21.47
N VAL A 339 3.29 25.65 21.84
CA VAL A 339 2.82 25.86 23.21
C VAL A 339 1.77 24.80 23.56
N TYR A 340 2.02 24.05 24.62
CA TYR A 340 1.17 22.95 25.07
C TYR A 340 1.20 22.78 26.61
N PRO A 341 0.08 22.38 27.24
CA PRO A 341 -1.26 22.29 26.64
C PRO A 341 -1.86 23.67 26.38
N HIS A 342 -3.08 23.73 25.84
CA HIS A 342 -3.80 25.00 25.65
C HIS A 342 -3.93 25.74 27.00
N PRO A 343 -3.77 27.08 27.07
CA PRO A 343 -3.74 27.83 28.34
C PRO A 343 -4.92 27.56 29.30
N GLU A 344 -6.13 27.42 28.76
CA GLU A 344 -7.31 27.07 29.57
C GLU A 344 -7.24 25.65 30.13
N VAL A 345 -6.78 24.67 29.34
CA VAL A 345 -6.59 23.28 29.81
C VAL A 345 -5.47 23.22 30.86
N ALA A 346 -4.41 24.00 30.67
CA ALA A 346 -3.32 24.13 31.64
C ALA A 346 -3.83 24.67 32.99
N LYS A 347 -4.65 25.73 32.93
CA LYS A 347 -5.32 26.32 34.10
C LYS A 347 -6.26 25.34 34.81
N GLU A 348 -7.04 24.55 34.07
CA GLU A 348 -7.91 23.51 34.63
C GLU A 348 -7.13 22.42 35.37
N ARG A 349 -5.92 22.11 34.92
CA ARG A 349 -5.03 21.09 35.50
C ARG A 349 -4.06 21.63 36.57
N GLY A 350 -3.96 22.95 36.73
CA GLY A 350 -3.00 23.57 37.63
C GLY A 350 -1.55 23.42 37.18
N ILE A 351 -1.30 23.40 35.86
CA ILE A 351 0.04 23.34 35.25
C ILE A 351 0.27 24.56 34.35
N GLU A 352 1.53 24.89 34.08
CA GLU A 352 1.90 25.98 33.17
C GLU A 352 2.06 25.46 31.73
N PRO A 353 1.55 26.20 30.71
CA PRO A 353 1.86 25.90 29.31
C PRO A 353 3.35 26.10 29.01
N VAL A 354 3.93 25.18 28.23
CA VAL A 354 5.35 25.25 27.81
C VAL A 354 5.48 25.13 26.31
N ASN A 355 6.54 25.71 25.73
CA ASN A 355 6.92 25.41 24.35
C ASN A 355 7.66 24.07 24.30
N VAL A 356 7.02 23.04 23.75
CA VAL A 356 7.55 21.67 23.79
C VAL A 356 8.86 21.52 23.04
N LEU A 357 9.09 22.30 21.97
CA LEU A 357 10.36 22.30 21.26
C LEU A 357 11.49 22.83 22.15
N ASP A 358 11.26 23.90 22.92
CA ASP A 358 12.23 24.40 23.91
C ASP A 358 12.48 23.40 25.03
N GLU A 359 11.44 22.70 25.51
CA GLU A 359 11.60 21.64 26.52
C GLU A 359 12.42 20.46 26.01
N CYS A 360 12.28 20.09 24.73
CA CYS A 360 13.10 19.06 24.09
C CYS A 360 14.56 19.50 23.92
N VAL A 361 14.81 20.77 23.54
CA VAL A 361 16.16 21.36 23.47
C VAL A 361 16.84 21.31 24.83
N ARG A 362 16.19 21.86 25.86
CA ARG A 362 16.72 21.88 27.22
C ARG A 362 17.01 20.46 27.73
N PHE A 363 16.07 19.54 27.54
CA PHE A 363 16.27 18.13 27.92
C PHE A 363 17.48 17.50 27.23
N PHE A 364 17.68 17.76 25.94
CA PHE A 364 18.83 17.25 25.20
C PHE A 364 20.15 17.84 25.70
N GLU A 365 20.18 19.15 25.94
CA GLU A 365 21.38 19.86 26.38
C GLU A 365 21.79 19.50 27.81
N GLU A 366 20.80 19.25 28.69
CA GLU A 366 21.04 18.83 30.08
C GLU A 366 21.52 17.38 30.20
N ASN A 367 21.06 16.48 29.31
CA ASN A 367 21.24 15.03 29.51
C ASN A 367 22.14 14.34 28.47
N VAL A 368 22.43 14.98 27.33
CA VAL A 368 23.20 14.36 26.23
C VAL A 368 24.38 15.24 25.83
N ALA A 369 24.12 16.44 25.33
CA ALA A 369 25.14 17.28 24.70
C ALA A 369 24.90 18.76 25.01
N PRO A 370 25.66 19.34 25.96
CA PRO A 370 25.58 20.76 26.28
C PRO A 370 25.86 21.64 25.05
N ASP A 371 25.27 22.83 25.03
CA ASP A 371 25.50 23.81 23.96
C ASP A 371 26.99 24.19 23.85
N PRO A 372 27.65 23.88 22.71
CA PRO A 372 29.06 24.21 22.49
C PRO A 372 29.38 25.71 22.56
N ALA A 373 28.39 26.58 22.35
CA ALA A 373 28.59 28.03 22.43
C ALA A 373 28.73 28.52 23.88
N THR A 374 28.10 27.83 24.83
CA THR A 374 28.18 28.15 26.27
C THR A 374 29.15 27.25 27.03
N HIS A 375 29.49 26.07 26.48
CA HIS A 375 30.38 25.08 27.09
C HIS A 375 31.51 24.70 26.11
N PRO A 376 32.67 25.39 26.12
CA PRO A 376 33.74 25.14 25.15
C PRO A 376 34.42 23.76 25.29
N ASP A 377 34.33 23.14 26.48
CA ASP A 377 35.00 21.88 26.81
C ASP A 377 34.23 20.61 26.35
N VAL A 378 33.19 20.77 25.54
CA VAL A 378 32.43 19.63 25.00
C VAL A 378 33.28 18.70 24.12
N THR A 379 33.00 17.41 24.19
CA THR A 379 33.67 16.39 23.37
C THR A 379 33.28 16.50 21.90
N ALA A 380 34.04 15.84 21.01
CA ALA A 380 33.68 15.76 19.59
C ALA A 380 32.33 15.04 19.38
N ALA A 381 32.03 14.02 20.18
CA ALA A 381 30.76 13.30 20.14
C ALA A 381 29.59 14.22 20.54
N GLN A 382 29.75 14.98 21.63
CA GLN A 382 28.73 15.96 22.06
C GLN A 382 28.49 17.05 21.01
N ARG A 383 29.56 17.59 20.40
CA ARG A 383 29.41 18.57 19.30
C ARG A 383 28.61 18.01 18.13
N GLU A 384 28.87 16.77 17.75
CA GLU A 384 28.18 16.14 16.62
C GLU A 384 26.72 15.80 16.96
N ALA A 385 26.45 15.29 18.16
CA ALA A 385 25.10 15.01 18.64
C ALA A 385 24.24 16.29 18.72
N HIS A 386 24.80 17.37 19.29
CA HIS A 386 24.14 18.69 19.34
C HIS A 386 23.86 19.23 17.95
N ARG A 387 24.84 19.17 17.04
CA ARG A 387 24.69 19.59 15.65
C ARG A 387 23.55 18.85 14.95
N GLN A 388 23.48 17.53 15.08
CA GLN A 388 22.42 16.72 14.43
C GLN A 388 21.04 17.05 14.98
N PHE A 389 20.88 17.15 16.30
CA PHE A 389 19.58 17.47 16.90
C PHE A 389 19.13 18.90 16.57
N LEU A 390 20.04 19.88 16.63
CA LEU A 390 19.68 21.28 16.32
C LEU A 390 19.34 21.51 14.85
N GLN A 391 19.75 20.65 13.92
CA GLN A 391 19.25 20.70 12.54
C GLN A 391 17.74 20.47 12.47
N VAL A 392 17.23 19.50 13.24
CA VAL A 392 15.78 19.26 13.36
C VAL A 392 15.08 20.41 14.06
N VAL A 393 15.68 20.95 15.12
CA VAL A 393 15.13 22.12 15.84
C VAL A 393 15.01 23.31 14.89
N ALA A 394 16.04 23.61 14.09
CA ALA A 394 16.00 24.69 13.10
C ALA A 394 14.89 24.48 12.06
N TYR A 395 14.70 23.23 11.60
CA TYR A 395 13.60 22.89 10.70
C TYR A 395 12.23 23.19 11.34
N TYR A 396 11.96 22.73 12.56
CA TYR A 396 10.69 23.02 13.22
C TYR A 396 10.50 24.50 13.59
N ARG A 397 11.57 25.22 13.97
CA ARG A 397 11.52 26.68 14.16
C ARG A 397 11.18 27.44 12.88
N SER A 398 11.52 26.92 11.71
CA SER A 398 11.12 27.53 10.42
C SER A 398 9.61 27.42 10.12
N ILE A 399 8.94 26.48 10.79
CA ILE A 399 7.49 26.22 10.66
C ILE A 399 6.71 26.97 11.74
N GLU A 400 7.24 27.07 12.95
CA GLU A 400 6.61 27.80 14.05
C GLU A 400 6.38 29.28 13.70
N GLY A 401 5.21 29.81 14.09
CA GLY A 401 4.81 31.18 13.79
C GLY A 401 4.40 31.41 12.32
N GLN A 402 4.32 30.37 11.49
CA GLN A 402 3.81 30.46 10.12
C GLN A 402 2.36 29.97 9.99
N ASN A 403 1.65 30.49 8.99
CA ASN A 403 0.32 30.04 8.59
C ASN A 403 0.41 29.09 7.38
N PHE A 404 -0.34 28.00 7.42
CA PHE A 404 -0.52 27.00 6.35
C PHE A 404 -2.00 26.76 6.02
N ASN A 405 -2.90 27.57 6.57
CA ASN A 405 -4.32 27.55 6.27
C ASN A 405 -4.66 28.68 5.28
N ASP A 406 -4.97 28.30 4.03
CA ASP A 406 -5.34 29.21 2.94
C ASP A 406 -6.85 29.45 2.79
N SER A 407 -7.65 28.94 3.74
CA SER A 407 -9.11 29.05 3.67
C SER A 407 -9.61 30.49 3.73
N GLU A 408 -10.83 30.71 3.22
CA GLU A 408 -11.55 31.98 3.39
C GLU A 408 -11.86 32.21 4.87
N GLU A 409 -12.33 31.17 5.56
CA GLU A 409 -12.69 31.22 6.99
C GLU A 409 -11.51 31.68 7.88
N TYR A 410 -10.28 31.27 7.56
CA TYR A 410 -9.08 31.74 8.24
C TYR A 410 -8.80 33.22 7.95
N ARG A 411 -8.86 33.63 6.67
CA ARG A 411 -8.55 35.01 6.23
C ARG A 411 -9.52 36.05 6.77
N ASP A 412 -10.74 35.64 7.09
CA ASP A 412 -11.74 36.50 7.73
C ASP A 412 -11.35 36.88 9.18
N LYS A 413 -10.47 36.10 9.82
CA LYS A 413 -10.06 36.29 11.23
C LYS A 413 -8.63 36.77 11.40
N PHE A 414 -7.74 36.35 10.52
CA PHE A 414 -6.30 36.59 10.65
C PHE A 414 -5.71 37.16 9.35
N SER A 415 -4.65 37.96 9.49
CA SER A 415 -3.98 38.63 8.36
C SER A 415 -2.70 37.94 7.87
N LEU A 416 -2.26 36.84 8.52
CA LEU A 416 -1.00 36.18 8.18
C LEU A 416 -1.14 35.36 6.87
N PRO A 417 -0.29 35.60 5.85
CA PRO A 417 -0.42 34.91 4.57
C PRO A 417 -0.08 33.42 4.70
N ALA A 418 -0.88 32.58 4.03
CA ALA A 418 -0.66 31.14 4.00
C ALA A 418 0.58 30.79 3.17
N ARG A 419 1.38 29.85 3.69
CA ARG A 419 2.52 29.23 3.04
C ARG A 419 2.20 27.76 2.71
N SER A 420 3.02 27.16 1.86
CA SER A 420 2.99 25.72 1.60
C SER A 420 4.11 25.02 2.37
N LEU A 421 3.80 23.91 3.02
CA LEU A 421 4.81 23.05 3.67
C LEU A 421 5.86 22.52 2.69
N ARG A 422 5.53 22.44 1.39
CA ARG A 422 6.48 22.01 0.35
C ARG A 422 7.57 23.04 0.09
N ASP A 423 7.32 24.30 0.44
CA ASP A 423 8.24 25.41 0.21
C ASP A 423 9.20 25.61 1.40
N VAL A 424 8.98 24.88 2.51
CA VAL A 424 9.88 24.86 3.66
C VAL A 424 11.06 23.95 3.31
N PRO A 425 12.29 24.48 3.20
CA PRO A 425 13.46 23.66 2.89
C PRO A 425 13.65 22.58 3.96
N LYS A 426 13.72 21.31 3.53
CA LYS A 426 14.00 20.23 4.47
C LYS A 426 15.49 20.18 4.76
N THR A 427 15.81 19.71 5.96
CA THR A 427 17.17 19.39 6.41
C THR A 427 17.30 17.89 6.59
N PRO A 428 18.53 17.35 6.75
CA PRO A 428 18.74 16.02 7.30
C PRO A 428 17.84 15.82 8.53
N ASN A 429 17.12 14.70 8.56
CA ASN A 429 16.01 14.49 9.46
C ASN A 429 16.04 13.13 10.16
N ASN A 430 17.06 12.31 9.89
CA ASN A 430 17.35 11.09 10.66
C ASN A 430 18.33 11.41 11.79
N VAL A 431 17.89 11.23 13.03
CA VAL A 431 18.68 11.50 14.23
C VAL A 431 18.71 10.24 15.10
N PRO A 432 19.88 9.66 15.38
CA PRO A 432 20.02 8.57 16.34
C PRO A 432 19.48 8.96 17.72
N TYR A 433 18.98 8.01 18.50
CA TYR A 433 18.94 8.23 19.94
C TYR A 433 20.36 8.16 20.49
N PHE A 434 20.68 9.01 21.46
CA PHE A 434 22.03 9.12 22.01
C PHE A 434 22.12 8.54 23.42
N ARG A 435 23.27 7.98 23.78
CA ARG A 435 23.59 7.63 25.17
C ARG A 435 24.10 8.86 25.92
N ALA A 436 24.25 8.75 27.24
CA ALA A 436 24.73 9.84 28.09
C ALA A 436 26.15 10.35 27.72
N ASP A 437 26.96 9.53 27.06
CA ASP A 437 28.29 9.90 26.53
C ASP A 437 28.24 10.55 25.13
N ALA A 438 27.02 10.87 24.65
CA ALA A 438 26.72 11.35 23.30
C ALA A 438 27.07 10.36 22.17
N SER A 439 27.36 9.09 22.48
CA SER A 439 27.47 8.06 21.44
C SER A 439 26.10 7.73 20.85
N PRO A 440 25.99 7.56 19.52
CA PRO A 440 24.73 7.18 18.89
C PRO A 440 24.37 5.72 19.22
N SER A 441 23.08 5.46 19.40
CA SER A 441 22.51 4.12 19.38
C SER A 441 22.31 3.63 17.92
N SER A 442 21.98 2.36 17.76
CA SER A 442 21.62 1.77 16.46
C SER A 442 20.29 2.30 15.92
N CYS A 443 19.36 2.72 16.78
CA CYS A 443 18.06 3.21 16.37
C CYS A 443 18.07 4.72 16.15
N PHE A 444 17.43 5.16 15.06
CA PHE A 444 17.26 6.56 14.73
C PHE A 444 15.79 6.90 14.55
N ALA A 445 15.47 8.17 14.81
CA ALA A 445 14.19 8.79 14.52
C ALA A 445 14.26 9.61 13.24
N THR A 446 13.31 9.41 12.34
CA THR A 446 13.07 10.24 11.16
C THR A 446 11.99 11.28 11.47
N PHE A 447 12.39 12.53 11.63
CA PHE A 447 11.49 13.65 11.88
C PHE A 447 10.81 14.13 10.59
N SER A 448 9.54 14.52 10.66
CA SER A 448 8.78 15.05 9.52
C SER A 448 7.68 16.04 9.95
N THR A 449 6.79 16.42 9.04
CA THR A 449 5.55 17.17 9.33
C THR A 449 4.31 16.27 9.40
N GLY A 450 4.47 14.97 9.14
CA GLY A 450 3.41 13.96 9.19
C GLY A 450 3.45 13.16 10.49
N GLY A 451 4.40 12.24 10.57
CA GLY A 451 4.64 11.38 11.73
C GLY A 451 6.12 11.06 11.88
N ILE A 452 6.50 10.59 13.06
CA ILE A 452 7.84 10.10 13.37
C ILE A 452 7.90 8.61 13.05
N HIS A 453 9.02 8.21 12.48
CA HIS A 453 9.35 6.83 12.16
C HIS A 453 10.76 6.54 12.68
N GLY A 454 11.13 5.27 12.79
CA GLY A 454 12.46 4.88 13.22
C GLY A 454 12.68 3.38 13.12
N ALA A 455 13.92 3.02 12.86
CA ALA A 455 14.39 1.65 12.71
C ALA A 455 15.84 1.57 13.20
N GLU A 456 16.36 0.36 13.38
CA GLU A 456 17.80 0.18 13.60
C GLU A 456 18.59 0.22 12.29
N ALA A 457 19.77 0.80 12.37
CA ALA A 457 20.81 0.67 11.37
C ALA A 457 21.82 -0.42 11.78
N ASP A 458 22.37 -1.12 10.79
CA ASP A 458 23.46 -2.06 10.99
C ASP A 458 24.80 -1.33 11.18
N LEU A 459 25.06 -0.94 12.44
CA LEU A 459 26.28 -0.24 12.79
C LEU A 459 27.53 -1.13 12.68
N SER A 460 27.40 -2.46 12.74
CA SER A 460 28.53 -3.39 12.52
C SER A 460 29.05 -3.27 11.10
N VAL A 461 28.17 -3.42 10.10
CA VAL A 461 28.53 -3.31 8.67
C VAL A 461 29.03 -1.91 8.36
N PHE A 462 28.37 -0.86 8.88
CA PHE A 462 28.79 0.51 8.67
C PHE A 462 30.21 0.79 9.23
N ASN A 463 30.48 0.33 10.45
CA ASN A 463 31.79 0.53 11.08
C ASN A 463 32.89 -0.27 10.38
N ALA A 464 32.60 -1.49 9.90
CA ALA A 464 33.54 -2.29 9.13
C ALA A 464 33.95 -1.57 7.83
N GLU A 465 33.00 -1.01 7.08
CA GLU A 465 33.33 -0.23 5.87
C GLU A 465 34.08 1.06 6.19
N LYS A 466 33.81 1.68 7.34
CA LYS A 466 34.51 2.89 7.78
C LYS A 466 35.97 2.58 8.11
N ILE A 467 36.22 1.45 8.78
CA ILE A 467 37.57 0.93 9.04
C ILE A 467 38.28 0.65 7.71
N GLU A 468 37.65 -0.09 6.80
CA GLU A 468 38.21 -0.39 5.47
C GLU A 468 38.60 0.89 4.71
N HIS A 469 37.72 1.90 4.69
CA HIS A 469 38.01 3.19 4.07
C HIS A 469 39.22 3.90 4.72
N ASN A 470 39.28 3.92 6.06
CA ASN A 470 40.38 4.54 6.80
C ASN A 470 41.71 3.81 6.56
N ASP A 471 41.69 2.48 6.50
CA ASP A 471 42.86 1.66 6.21
C ASP A 471 43.39 1.95 4.80
N GLN A 472 42.51 2.07 3.81
CA GLN A 472 42.90 2.46 2.45
C GLN A 472 43.44 3.91 2.40
N ALA A 473 42.85 4.84 3.15
CA ALA A 473 43.35 6.21 3.25
C ALA A 473 44.76 6.24 3.86
N MET A 474 44.98 5.46 4.91
CA MET A 474 46.28 5.38 5.56
C MET A 474 47.33 4.69 4.69
N MET A 475 46.93 3.65 3.95
CA MET A 475 47.80 3.00 2.96
C MET A 475 48.20 3.96 1.84
N LEU A 476 47.27 4.77 1.33
CA LEU A 476 47.54 5.78 0.31
C LEU A 476 48.53 6.83 0.80
N ILE A 477 48.31 7.39 2.00
CA ILE A 477 49.22 8.36 2.62
C ILE A 477 50.61 7.73 2.81
N ARG A 478 50.67 6.51 3.33
CA ARG A 478 51.92 5.79 3.56
C ARG A 478 52.66 5.50 2.25
N ALA A 479 51.95 5.12 1.19
CA ALA A 479 52.52 4.87 -0.12
C ALA A 479 53.13 6.14 -0.72
N ALA A 480 52.41 7.26 -0.69
CA ALA A 480 52.90 8.55 -1.19
C ALA A 480 54.05 9.11 -0.35
N GLN A 481 54.10 8.84 0.96
CA GLN A 481 55.24 9.20 1.81
C GLN A 481 56.49 8.35 1.51
N THR A 482 56.29 7.06 1.26
CA THR A 482 57.41 6.12 1.00
C THR A 482 57.96 6.27 -0.42
N PHE A 483 57.07 6.49 -1.40
CA PHE A 483 57.37 6.67 -2.81
C PHE A 483 56.67 7.95 -3.29
N PRO A 484 57.32 9.12 -3.20
CA PRO A 484 56.69 10.39 -3.60
C PRO A 484 56.22 10.43 -5.06
N ASP A 485 56.94 9.75 -5.98
CA ASP A 485 56.50 9.54 -7.36
C ASP A 485 55.88 8.14 -7.50
N ALA A 486 54.63 8.08 -7.98
CA ALA A 486 53.92 6.82 -8.21
C ALA A 486 54.64 5.90 -9.22
N LYS A 487 55.47 6.45 -10.11
CA LYS A 487 56.31 5.66 -11.02
C LYS A 487 57.34 4.84 -10.26
N ASP A 488 57.89 5.37 -9.17
CA ASP A 488 58.85 4.65 -8.33
C ASP A 488 58.17 3.50 -7.58
N PHE A 489 56.93 3.70 -7.12
CA PHE A 489 56.12 2.63 -6.56
C PHE A 489 55.88 1.50 -7.56
N VAL A 490 55.45 1.84 -8.79
CA VAL A 490 55.22 0.85 -9.85
C VAL A 490 56.52 0.13 -10.24
N ALA A 491 57.65 0.84 -10.28
CA ALA A 491 58.95 0.26 -10.55
C ALA A 491 59.36 -0.73 -9.44
N GLU A 492 59.14 -0.37 -8.19
CA GLU A 492 59.42 -1.21 -7.03
C GLU A 492 58.51 -2.44 -6.99
N ALA A 493 57.21 -2.29 -7.21
CA ALA A 493 56.27 -3.42 -7.28
C ALA A 493 56.69 -4.42 -8.37
N LYS A 494 57.02 -3.93 -9.56
CA LYS A 494 57.52 -4.77 -10.66
C LYS A 494 58.86 -5.43 -10.34
N ARG A 495 59.75 -4.74 -9.61
CA ARG A 495 61.01 -5.32 -9.14
C ARG A 495 60.75 -6.49 -8.20
N GLN A 496 59.90 -6.32 -7.19
CA GLN A 496 59.58 -7.39 -6.24
C GLN A 496 58.82 -8.56 -6.90
N HIS A 497 57.90 -8.29 -7.83
CA HIS A 497 57.22 -9.34 -8.58
C HIS A 497 58.16 -10.11 -9.53
N ALA A 498 59.24 -9.48 -9.99
CA ALA A 498 60.26 -10.13 -10.82
C ALA A 498 61.32 -10.90 -10.00
N MET A 499 61.37 -10.77 -8.68
CA MET A 499 62.30 -11.53 -7.84
C MET A 499 61.83 -12.97 -7.66
N LEU A 500 62.66 -13.91 -8.09
CA LEU A 500 62.45 -15.35 -7.92
C LEU A 500 63.31 -15.84 -6.75
N ARG A 501 62.71 -16.58 -5.83
CA ARG A 501 63.38 -17.06 -4.62
C ARG A 501 64.11 -18.37 -4.90
N LEU A 502 65.37 -18.45 -4.51
CA LEU A 502 66.18 -19.66 -4.60
C LEU A 502 66.09 -20.50 -3.31
N PRO A 503 66.40 -21.82 -3.37
CA PRO A 503 66.38 -22.72 -2.21
C PRO A 503 67.25 -22.25 -1.04
N ASP A 504 68.38 -21.58 -1.31
CA ASP A 504 69.28 -21.04 -0.29
C ASP A 504 68.78 -19.74 0.37
N GLY A 505 67.59 -19.26 -0.02
CA GLY A 505 66.99 -18.02 0.48
C GLY A 505 67.44 -16.75 -0.23
N THR A 506 68.33 -16.85 -1.23
CA THR A 506 68.71 -15.71 -2.09
C THR A 506 67.70 -15.50 -3.23
N PHE A 507 67.86 -14.41 -3.98
CA PHE A 507 66.94 -14.04 -5.06
C PHE A 507 67.67 -13.76 -6.38
N VAL A 508 66.97 -14.01 -7.50
CA VAL A 508 67.40 -13.65 -8.85
C VAL A 508 66.28 -12.91 -9.59
N ASP A 509 66.63 -11.97 -10.48
CA ASP A 509 65.63 -11.26 -11.28
C ASP A 509 65.22 -12.10 -12.49
N LYS A 510 63.93 -12.45 -12.57
CA LYS A 510 63.30 -13.17 -13.67
C LYS A 510 63.69 -12.63 -15.03
N ARG A 511 63.80 -11.31 -15.20
CA ARG A 511 64.13 -10.64 -16.47
C ARG A 511 65.55 -10.97 -16.95
N LEU A 512 66.45 -11.32 -16.04
CA LEU A 512 67.84 -11.67 -16.33
C LEU A 512 68.01 -13.17 -16.56
N VAL A 513 67.22 -14.00 -15.88
CA VAL A 513 67.42 -15.46 -15.87
C VAL A 513 66.42 -16.27 -16.71
N LEU A 514 65.17 -15.84 -16.86
CA LEU A 514 64.12 -16.59 -17.55
C LEU A 514 63.57 -15.87 -18.78
N LEU A 515 63.22 -16.65 -19.80
CA LEU A 515 62.53 -16.23 -21.02
C LEU A 515 61.14 -16.88 -21.06
N GLY A 516 60.09 -16.04 -21.00
CA GLY A 516 58.69 -16.48 -20.96
C GLY A 516 58.09 -16.47 -19.55
N SER A 517 56.76 -16.57 -19.48
CA SER A 517 55.96 -16.67 -18.24
C SER A 517 55.00 -17.87 -18.26
N ASP A 518 55.08 -18.70 -19.29
CA ASP A 518 54.27 -19.91 -19.46
C ASP A 518 55.08 -21.09 -18.92
N PRO A 519 54.63 -21.79 -17.86
CA PRO A 519 55.36 -22.91 -17.27
C PRO A 519 55.73 -24.01 -18.28
N GLU A 520 54.94 -24.22 -19.34
CA GLU A 520 55.23 -25.24 -20.37
C GLU A 520 56.28 -24.78 -21.39
N LYS A 521 56.55 -23.48 -21.48
CA LYS A 521 57.42 -22.88 -22.52
C LYS A 521 58.59 -22.09 -21.96
N VAL A 522 58.66 -21.91 -20.64
CA VAL A 522 59.69 -21.10 -19.98
C VAL A 522 61.06 -21.75 -20.13
N LYS A 523 62.07 -20.92 -20.42
CA LYS A 523 63.45 -21.37 -20.61
C LYS A 523 64.41 -20.46 -19.90
N TYR A 524 65.55 -21.00 -19.47
CA TYR A 524 66.68 -20.17 -19.07
C TYR A 524 67.16 -19.29 -20.24
N ARG A 525 67.49 -18.04 -19.94
CA ARG A 525 68.12 -17.12 -20.89
C ARG A 525 69.52 -17.60 -21.23
N LYS A 526 70.04 -17.14 -22.38
CA LYS A 526 71.45 -17.29 -22.71
C LYS A 526 72.26 -16.21 -21.99
N PRO A 527 73.47 -16.52 -21.50
CA PRO A 527 74.38 -15.51 -20.94
C PRO A 527 74.77 -14.51 -22.02
N LYS A 528 74.65 -13.21 -21.72
CA LYS A 528 75.18 -12.12 -22.56
C LYS A 528 76.66 -11.91 -22.27
N LYS A 529 77.47 -11.76 -23.31
CA LYS A 529 78.93 -11.62 -23.20
C LYS A 529 79.39 -10.37 -22.43
N ASP A 530 78.59 -9.30 -22.42
CA ASP A 530 78.93 -8.01 -21.82
C ASP A 530 78.05 -7.64 -20.61
N ASP A 531 77.44 -8.62 -19.95
CA ASP A 531 76.56 -8.42 -18.78
C ASP A 531 76.93 -9.41 -17.65
N PRO A 532 77.96 -9.09 -16.84
CA PRO A 532 78.47 -9.98 -15.80
C PRO A 532 77.46 -10.24 -14.69
N ASP A 533 76.53 -9.32 -14.42
CA ASP A 533 75.47 -9.51 -13.42
C ASP A 533 74.43 -10.51 -13.90
N GLN A 534 73.96 -10.39 -15.15
CA GLN A 534 73.05 -11.38 -15.74
C GLN A 534 73.69 -12.77 -15.76
N ALA A 535 74.96 -12.87 -16.17
CA ALA A 535 75.68 -14.14 -16.20
C ALA A 535 75.83 -14.75 -14.80
N GLY A 536 76.13 -13.93 -13.78
CA GLY A 536 76.24 -14.37 -12.39
C GLY A 536 74.91 -14.86 -11.80
N GLN A 537 73.81 -14.12 -12.00
CA GLN A 537 72.49 -14.53 -11.52
C GLN A 537 71.98 -15.79 -12.23
N LEU A 538 72.20 -15.88 -13.54
CA LEU A 538 71.83 -17.06 -14.34
C LEU A 538 72.57 -18.32 -13.88
N ALA A 539 73.88 -18.22 -13.63
CA ALA A 539 74.67 -19.34 -13.14
C ALA A 539 74.21 -19.82 -11.77
N ARG A 540 73.90 -18.90 -10.84
CA ARG A 540 73.35 -19.25 -9.51
C ARG A 540 71.99 -19.92 -9.60
N ALA A 541 71.10 -19.41 -10.44
CA ALA A 541 69.77 -19.98 -10.65
C ALA A 541 69.85 -21.42 -11.19
N GLN A 542 70.66 -21.63 -12.24
CA GLN A 542 70.85 -22.94 -12.86
C GLN A 542 71.53 -23.96 -11.93
N ALA A 543 72.42 -23.51 -11.04
CA ALA A 543 73.08 -24.39 -10.09
C ALA A 543 72.14 -24.93 -9.00
N GLN A 544 71.12 -24.17 -8.62
CA GLN A 544 70.21 -24.55 -7.53
C GLN A 544 68.88 -25.11 -8.02
N VAL A 545 68.37 -24.62 -9.15
CA VAL A 545 67.07 -25.02 -9.71
C VAL A 545 67.26 -25.40 -11.18
N PRO A 546 67.52 -26.67 -11.51
CA PRO A 546 67.81 -27.09 -12.89
C PRO A 546 66.66 -26.85 -13.87
N ASP A 547 65.41 -26.94 -13.39
CA ASP A 547 64.21 -26.71 -14.20
C ASP A 547 63.75 -25.24 -14.12
N PRO A 548 63.70 -24.49 -15.23
CA PRO A 548 63.19 -23.12 -15.23
C PRO A 548 61.71 -23.00 -14.86
N ALA A 549 60.90 -24.05 -15.03
CA ALA A 549 59.49 -24.06 -14.62
C ALA A 549 59.37 -24.03 -13.10
N ASP A 550 60.16 -24.83 -12.39
CA ASP A 550 60.21 -24.84 -10.92
C ASP A 550 60.63 -23.48 -10.38
N LEU A 551 61.62 -22.83 -10.99
CA LEU A 551 62.05 -21.49 -10.58
C LEU A 551 60.93 -20.44 -10.79
N LEU A 552 60.17 -20.55 -11.88
CA LEU A 552 59.05 -19.66 -12.17
C LEU A 552 57.92 -19.80 -11.13
N THR A 553 57.68 -20.99 -10.57
CA THR A 553 56.66 -21.19 -9.50
C THR A 553 56.95 -20.39 -8.22
N THR A 554 58.21 -19.97 -8.01
CA THR A 554 58.61 -19.13 -6.87
C THR A 554 58.26 -17.65 -7.06
N GLN A 555 57.79 -17.27 -8.25
CA GLN A 555 57.33 -15.92 -8.54
C GLN A 555 56.08 -15.60 -7.71
N ARG A 556 55.96 -14.37 -7.23
CA ARG A 556 54.73 -13.91 -6.58
C ARG A 556 53.52 -14.04 -7.53
N PRO A 557 52.32 -14.37 -7.00
CA PRO A 557 51.10 -14.45 -7.81
C PRO A 557 50.83 -13.17 -8.59
N GLU A 558 50.24 -13.29 -9.78
CA GLU A 558 49.89 -12.15 -10.64
C GLU A 558 48.95 -11.16 -9.93
N ALA A 559 48.06 -11.66 -9.05
CA ALA A 559 47.16 -10.82 -8.25
C ALA A 559 47.91 -9.80 -7.35
N GLU A 560 49.16 -10.10 -6.99
CA GLU A 560 50.03 -9.30 -6.14
C GLU A 560 51.11 -8.56 -6.93
N ALA A 561 51.08 -8.59 -8.26
CA ALA A 561 52.14 -8.03 -9.12
C ALA A 561 52.35 -6.51 -8.92
N LEU A 562 51.36 -5.81 -8.39
CA LEU A 562 51.41 -4.38 -8.07
C LEU A 562 51.59 -4.09 -6.58
N ASN A 563 51.82 -5.11 -5.74
CA ASN A 563 51.98 -4.93 -4.31
C ASN A 563 53.46 -4.68 -3.97
N VAL A 564 53.71 -3.78 -3.02
CA VAL A 564 55.05 -3.50 -2.48
C VAL A 564 55.09 -3.96 -1.04
N VAL A 565 56.02 -4.86 -0.71
CA VAL A 565 56.32 -5.25 0.67
C VAL A 565 57.42 -4.33 1.19
N LEU A 566 57.17 -3.63 2.28
CA LEU A 566 58.10 -2.71 2.92
C LEU A 566 59.10 -3.47 3.83
N PRO A 567 60.23 -2.84 4.22
CA PRO A 567 61.24 -3.49 5.07
C PRO A 567 60.74 -3.96 6.44
N ASP A 568 59.66 -3.36 6.95
CA ASP A 568 59.02 -3.75 8.21
C ASP A 568 58.02 -4.90 8.04
N GLY A 569 57.89 -5.45 6.82
CA GLY A 569 56.98 -6.54 6.48
C GLY A 569 55.56 -6.10 6.12
N SER A 570 55.22 -4.81 6.23
CA SER A 570 53.89 -4.31 5.82
C SER A 570 53.73 -4.27 4.30
N VAL A 571 52.50 -4.42 3.81
CA VAL A 571 52.19 -4.48 2.38
C VAL A 571 51.40 -3.24 1.95
N LEU A 572 51.85 -2.62 0.85
CA LEU A 572 51.12 -1.57 0.14
C LEU A 572 50.52 -2.15 -1.14
N GLU A 573 49.20 -2.14 -1.25
CA GLU A 573 48.47 -2.71 -2.37
C GLU A 573 48.34 -1.72 -3.52
N GLY A 574 48.95 -2.02 -4.67
CA GLY A 574 48.91 -1.11 -5.82
C GLY A 574 47.51 -0.85 -6.36
N LYS A 575 46.60 -1.83 -6.28
CA LYS A 575 45.19 -1.66 -6.71
C LYS A 575 44.43 -0.65 -5.84
N VAL A 576 44.80 -0.53 -4.57
CA VAL A 576 44.20 0.39 -3.61
C VAL A 576 44.75 1.80 -3.83
N VAL A 577 46.07 1.96 -3.98
CA VAL A 577 46.69 3.29 -3.94
C VAL A 577 46.87 3.96 -5.32
N LEU A 578 46.93 3.19 -6.41
CA LEU A 578 47.16 3.74 -7.75
C LEU A 578 45.84 4.02 -8.50
N ALA A 579 45.75 5.19 -9.13
CA ALA A 579 44.73 5.52 -10.13
C ALA A 579 45.14 5.01 -11.52
N ASN A 580 46.44 5.02 -11.81
CA ASN A 580 47.04 4.46 -13.03
C ASN A 580 48.33 3.72 -12.67
N SER A 581 48.53 2.53 -13.23
CA SER A 581 49.65 1.63 -12.92
C SER A 581 50.61 1.41 -14.09
N THR A 582 50.41 2.12 -15.20
CA THR A 582 51.33 2.04 -16.35
C THR A 582 52.67 2.68 -16.01
N ALA A 583 53.77 2.10 -16.50
CA ALA A 583 55.12 2.55 -16.12
C ALA A 583 55.42 4.02 -16.52
N THR A 584 54.73 4.54 -17.54
CA THR A 584 54.95 5.90 -18.05
C THR A 584 53.99 6.93 -17.43
N ASN A 585 52.79 6.52 -17.03
CA ASN A 585 51.72 7.42 -16.55
C ASN A 585 51.19 7.01 -15.17
N ALA A 586 52.01 6.36 -14.35
CA ALA A 586 51.61 5.97 -13.00
C ALA A 586 51.20 7.21 -12.19
N ALA A 587 50.11 7.10 -11.45
CA ALA A 587 49.59 8.16 -10.60
C ALA A 587 48.90 7.55 -9.38
N TYR A 588 49.09 8.18 -8.21
CA TYR A 588 48.30 7.87 -7.02
C TYR A 588 46.85 8.31 -7.21
N ARG A 589 45.96 7.70 -6.42
CA ARG A 589 44.61 8.22 -6.28
C ARG A 589 44.61 9.48 -5.43
N ASP A 590 43.68 10.39 -5.72
CA ASP A 590 43.44 11.57 -4.89
C ASP A 590 42.58 11.23 -3.65
N GLU A 591 41.80 10.15 -3.73
CA GLU A 591 40.95 9.63 -2.65
C GLU A 591 41.04 8.09 -2.58
N PRO A 592 40.73 7.47 -1.42
CA PRO A 592 40.69 6.02 -1.29
C PRO A 592 39.80 5.35 -2.35
N ALA A 593 40.17 4.15 -2.80
CA ALA A 593 39.42 3.41 -3.81
C ALA A 593 37.99 3.08 -3.34
N LYS A 594 37.86 2.74 -2.05
CA LYS A 594 36.58 2.62 -1.36
C LYS A 594 36.14 4.01 -0.90
N LYS A 595 34.98 4.46 -1.37
CA LYS A 595 34.38 5.73 -0.92
C LYS A 595 34.09 5.68 0.58
N LYS A 596 34.16 6.85 1.23
CA LYS A 596 33.74 6.98 2.63
C LYS A 596 32.28 6.54 2.75
N PRO A 597 31.94 5.58 3.64
CA PRO A 597 30.57 5.16 3.80
C PRO A 597 29.74 6.27 4.45
N GLU A 598 28.51 6.42 3.98
CA GLU A 598 27.52 7.35 4.53
C GLU A 598 26.33 6.56 5.07
N LEU A 599 26.06 6.69 6.37
CA LEU A 599 24.95 5.98 7.01
C LEU A 599 23.60 6.47 6.48
N PHE A 600 23.46 7.79 6.36
CA PHE A 600 22.30 8.46 5.79
C PHE A 600 22.71 9.16 4.49
N ILE A 601 21.93 8.92 3.43
CA ILE A 601 22.14 9.54 2.12
C ILE A 601 21.09 10.63 1.88
N ALA A 602 21.55 11.77 1.37
CA ALA A 602 20.69 12.90 1.06
C ALA A 602 19.72 12.57 -0.09
N LYS A 603 18.51 13.13 -0.01
CA LYS A 603 17.51 13.15 -1.07
C LYS A 603 17.53 14.50 -1.79
N GLU A 604 16.92 14.53 -2.97
CA GLU A 604 16.76 15.75 -3.76
C GLU A 604 16.00 16.86 -3.02
N ASP A 605 15.15 16.50 -2.05
CA ASP A 605 14.35 17.45 -1.27
C ASP A 605 15.07 18.03 -0.03
N GLY A 606 16.34 17.66 0.21
CA GLY A 606 17.14 18.11 1.35
C GLY A 606 17.03 17.22 2.61
N SER A 607 16.03 16.33 2.68
CA SER A 607 15.95 15.31 3.72
C SER A 607 16.93 14.16 3.45
N ASP A 608 17.10 13.24 4.39
CA ASP A 608 17.94 12.06 4.20
C ASP A 608 17.16 10.75 4.42
N LYS A 609 17.82 9.62 4.14
CA LYS A 609 17.31 8.27 4.42
C LYS A 609 18.47 7.34 4.75
N LEU A 610 18.19 6.29 5.53
CA LEU A 610 19.15 5.21 5.76
C LEU A 610 19.60 4.61 4.42
N HIS A 611 20.91 4.43 4.25
CA HIS A 611 21.44 3.73 3.10
C HIS A 611 20.98 2.26 3.16
N PRO A 612 20.36 1.69 2.09
CA PRO A 612 19.73 0.36 2.15
C PRO A 612 20.63 -0.78 2.61
N LYS A 613 21.95 -0.69 2.33
CA LYS A 613 22.95 -1.66 2.79
C LYS A 613 23.03 -1.77 4.32
N PHE A 614 22.74 -0.69 5.04
CA PHE A 614 22.80 -0.66 6.51
C PHE A 614 21.41 -0.84 7.12
N ALA A 615 20.40 -1.29 6.36
CA ALA A 615 19.11 -1.66 6.93
C ALA A 615 19.26 -2.92 7.80
N ARG A 616 18.59 -2.94 8.95
CA ARG A 616 18.62 -4.06 9.89
C ARG A 616 17.21 -4.51 10.21
N THR A 617 16.99 -5.81 10.17
CA THR A 617 15.83 -6.47 10.78
C THR A 617 16.18 -6.83 12.21
N SER A 618 15.39 -6.31 13.13
CA SER A 618 15.56 -6.52 14.57
C SER A 618 14.50 -7.48 15.10
N ALA A 619 14.86 -8.27 16.10
CA ALA A 619 13.93 -9.18 16.77
C ALA A 619 14.22 -9.30 18.25
N GLY A 620 13.17 -9.28 19.07
CA GLY A 620 13.33 -9.46 20.51
C GLY A 620 12.03 -9.35 21.29
N LEU A 621 12.11 -9.72 22.57
CA LEU A 621 11.07 -9.42 23.55
C LEU A 621 11.13 -7.93 23.86
N VAL A 622 10.02 -7.24 23.65
CA VAL A 622 9.91 -5.78 23.80
C VAL A 622 8.75 -5.40 24.68
N ILE A 623 8.85 -4.23 25.29
CA ILE A 623 7.69 -3.46 25.72
C ILE A 623 7.35 -2.49 24.59
N HIS A 624 6.13 -2.60 24.08
CA HIS A 624 5.52 -1.61 23.20
C HIS A 624 4.88 -0.52 24.05
N GLU A 625 5.35 0.70 23.87
CA GLU A 625 4.74 1.87 24.49
C GLU A 625 3.57 2.35 23.64
N ASP A 626 2.42 1.70 23.76
CA ASP A 626 1.23 2.10 23.00
C ASP A 626 0.68 3.41 23.56
N PHE A 627 0.73 4.46 22.76
CA PHE A 627 0.19 5.76 23.14
C PHE A 627 -1.33 5.72 22.96
N THR A 628 -2.04 5.33 24.02
CA THR A 628 -3.49 5.12 23.98
C THR A 628 -4.23 6.36 23.50
N SER A 629 -4.77 6.28 22.28
CA SER A 629 -5.50 7.39 21.63
C SER A 629 -4.65 8.68 21.54
N TYR A 630 -3.39 8.55 21.13
CA TYR A 630 -2.38 9.60 21.20
C TYR A 630 -2.79 10.96 20.63
N TYR A 631 -2.95 11.03 19.30
CA TYR A 631 -3.40 12.24 18.62
C TYR A 631 -4.76 12.74 19.11
N PRO A 632 -5.77 11.88 19.35
CA PRO A 632 -6.99 12.31 20.03
C PRO A 632 -6.77 12.99 21.38
N ASN A 633 -5.86 12.50 22.22
CA ASN A 633 -5.54 13.09 23.51
C ASN A 633 -4.83 14.45 23.34
N LEU A 634 -3.87 14.56 22.40
CA LEU A 634 -3.23 15.84 22.07
C LEU A 634 -4.26 16.87 21.59
N LEU A 635 -5.17 16.49 20.68
CA LEU A 635 -6.22 17.37 20.15
C LEU A 635 -7.16 17.86 21.26
N ARG A 636 -7.52 16.99 22.21
CA ARG A 636 -8.27 17.36 23.41
C ARG A 636 -7.50 18.38 24.26
N ASN A 637 -6.22 18.13 24.52
CA ASN A 637 -5.40 19.01 25.37
C ASN A 637 -5.03 20.34 24.68
N MET A 638 -5.09 20.38 23.36
CA MET A 638 -5.01 21.59 22.53
C MET A 638 -6.36 22.29 22.35
N ARG A 639 -7.44 21.72 22.90
CA ARG A 639 -8.82 22.20 22.79
C ARG A 639 -9.24 22.45 21.33
N ALA A 640 -8.84 21.54 20.44
CA ALA A 640 -8.94 21.73 18.99
C ALA A 640 -10.39 21.83 18.50
N PHE A 641 -11.32 21.09 19.11
CA PHE A 641 -12.70 20.97 18.64
C PHE A 641 -13.73 21.51 19.63
N TRP A 642 -13.32 22.46 20.49
CA TRP A 642 -14.29 23.21 21.28
C TRP A 642 -15.25 23.96 20.36
N ASN A 643 -16.55 23.70 20.52
CA ASN A 643 -17.58 24.31 19.70
C ASN A 643 -18.43 25.28 20.55
N PRO A 644 -18.27 26.61 20.39
CA PRO A 644 -19.05 27.60 21.13
C PRO A 644 -20.57 27.47 20.95
N GLU A 645 -21.04 27.06 19.78
CA GLU A 645 -22.48 26.91 19.50
C GLU A 645 -23.09 25.69 20.19
N LEU A 646 -22.29 24.65 20.44
CA LEU A 646 -22.70 23.48 21.21
C LEU A 646 -22.49 23.68 22.72
N GLY A 647 -21.61 24.59 23.11
CA GLY A 647 -21.22 24.82 24.50
C GLY A 647 -20.40 23.69 25.12
N GLU A 648 -19.85 22.78 24.31
CA GLU A 648 -19.06 21.63 24.73
C GLU A 648 -17.90 21.34 23.77
N ASP A 649 -16.82 20.72 24.27
CA ASP A 649 -15.88 19.97 23.43
C ASP A 649 -16.46 18.57 23.21
N ARG A 650 -17.22 18.43 22.12
CA ARG A 650 -17.83 17.15 21.77
C ARG A 650 -16.81 16.07 21.43
N TYR A 651 -15.65 16.45 20.91
CA TYR A 651 -14.58 15.50 20.61
C TYR A 651 -14.03 14.88 21.90
N ALA A 652 -13.83 15.70 22.94
CA ALA A 652 -13.45 15.22 24.27
C ALA A 652 -14.51 14.29 24.88
N LYS A 653 -15.79 14.59 24.73
CA LYS A 653 -16.89 13.70 25.18
C LYS A 653 -16.87 12.35 24.45
N ILE A 654 -16.71 12.36 23.13
CA ILE A 654 -16.63 11.15 22.30
C ILE A 654 -15.41 10.30 22.69
N PHE A 655 -14.30 10.94 23.06
CA PHE A 655 -13.12 10.26 23.61
C PHE A 655 -13.47 9.43 24.85
N PHE A 656 -14.16 10.02 25.84
CA PHE A 656 -14.56 9.30 27.05
C PHE A 656 -15.68 8.27 26.79
N ASP A 657 -16.56 8.53 25.81
CA ASP A 657 -17.58 7.56 25.38
C ASP A 657 -16.95 6.25 24.86
N LYS A 658 -15.83 6.34 24.13
CA LYS A 658 -15.06 5.16 23.67
C LYS A 658 -14.66 4.25 24.84
N GLU A 659 -14.19 4.84 25.93
CA GLU A 659 -13.76 4.12 27.14
C GLU A 659 -14.95 3.51 27.87
N ARG A 660 -16.00 4.32 28.10
CA ARG A 660 -17.25 3.89 28.73
C ARG A 660 -17.86 2.68 28.02
N TYR A 661 -18.02 2.75 26.69
CA TYR A 661 -18.54 1.62 25.91
C TYR A 661 -17.65 0.38 26.01
N GLY A 662 -16.32 0.57 26.05
CA GLY A 662 -15.37 -0.53 26.27
C GLY A 662 -15.58 -1.24 27.62
N GLN A 663 -15.76 -0.48 28.70
CA GLN A 663 -16.02 -1.00 30.04
C GLN A 663 -17.38 -1.72 30.11
N GLU A 664 -18.43 -1.12 29.55
CA GLU A 664 -19.76 -1.74 29.49
C GLU A 664 -19.73 -3.08 28.73
N ILE A 665 -19.08 -3.14 27.56
CA ILE A 665 -18.89 -4.40 26.82
C ILE A 665 -18.18 -5.44 27.68
N LYS A 666 -17.13 -5.07 28.44
CA LYS A 666 -16.41 -6.00 29.31
C LYS A 666 -17.30 -6.55 30.42
N VAL A 667 -18.15 -5.72 31.02
CA VAL A 667 -19.14 -6.14 32.02
C VAL A 667 -20.16 -7.11 31.43
N LEU A 668 -20.75 -6.78 30.27
CA LEU A 668 -21.74 -7.63 29.62
C LEU A 668 -21.14 -8.97 29.15
N LYS A 669 -19.88 -8.98 28.66
CA LYS A 669 -19.19 -10.23 28.31
C LYS A 669 -18.98 -11.14 29.52
N LYS A 670 -18.68 -10.58 30.70
CA LYS A 670 -18.58 -11.36 31.94
C LYS A 670 -19.92 -11.98 32.34
N GLN A 671 -21.01 -11.22 32.21
CA GLN A 671 -22.37 -11.75 32.45
C GLN A 671 -22.72 -12.85 31.43
N LEU A 672 -22.42 -12.64 30.15
CA LEU A 672 -22.66 -13.63 29.09
C LEU A 672 -21.91 -14.95 29.34
N ALA A 673 -20.67 -14.90 29.81
CA ALA A 673 -19.87 -16.10 30.11
C ALA A 673 -20.45 -16.96 31.24
N GLN A 674 -21.35 -16.41 32.07
CA GLN A 674 -22.03 -17.13 33.15
C GLN A 674 -23.35 -17.77 32.70
N LEU A 675 -23.79 -17.52 31.46
CA LEU A 675 -25.05 -18.02 30.91
C LEU A 675 -24.82 -19.21 29.96
N PRO A 676 -25.78 -20.15 29.87
CA PRO A 676 -25.78 -21.15 28.81
C PRO A 676 -25.87 -20.47 27.43
N GLY A 677 -25.02 -20.86 26.47
CA GLY A 677 -24.85 -20.16 25.19
C GLY A 677 -26.12 -20.01 24.31
N ASN A 678 -27.15 -20.82 24.58
CA ASN A 678 -28.43 -20.87 23.86
C ASN A 678 -29.61 -20.25 24.64
N SER A 679 -29.39 -19.58 25.77
CA SER A 679 -30.50 -18.95 26.52
C SER A 679 -30.99 -17.67 25.82
N PRO A 680 -32.29 -17.32 25.94
CA PRO A 680 -32.82 -16.04 25.42
C PRO A 680 -32.10 -14.81 25.99
N GLU A 681 -31.67 -14.91 27.25
CA GLU A 681 -30.88 -13.86 27.92
C GLU A 681 -29.48 -13.74 27.32
N ALA A 682 -28.81 -14.86 27.01
CA ALA A 682 -27.53 -14.85 26.31
C ALA A 682 -27.65 -14.21 24.91
N ALA A 683 -28.73 -14.48 24.18
CA ALA A 683 -29.00 -13.84 22.88
C ALA A 683 -29.21 -12.32 23.02
N ARG A 684 -29.95 -11.88 24.05
CA ARG A 684 -30.14 -10.45 24.37
C ARG A 684 -28.82 -9.76 24.69
N LEU A 685 -27.98 -10.36 25.54
CA LEU A 685 -26.67 -9.81 25.88
C LEU A 685 -25.75 -9.74 24.66
N LYS A 686 -25.71 -10.77 23.80
CA LYS A 686 -24.96 -10.75 22.53
C LYS A 686 -25.38 -9.57 21.66
N THR A 687 -26.69 -9.32 21.54
CA THR A 687 -27.24 -8.19 20.76
C THR A 687 -26.82 -6.84 21.35
N GLN A 688 -26.89 -6.69 22.69
CA GLN A 688 -26.47 -5.47 23.37
C GLN A 688 -24.96 -5.21 23.22
N ILE A 689 -24.14 -6.26 23.35
CA ILE A 689 -22.68 -6.20 23.13
C ILE A 689 -22.38 -5.78 21.69
N ALA A 690 -23.08 -6.34 20.70
CA ALA A 690 -22.92 -5.97 19.30
C ALA A 690 -23.26 -4.48 19.07
N GLY A 691 -24.39 -4.00 19.61
CA GLY A 691 -24.80 -2.60 19.50
C GLY A 691 -23.78 -1.63 20.12
N LEU A 692 -23.29 -1.93 21.33
CA LEU A 692 -22.20 -1.15 21.95
C LEU A 692 -20.90 -1.22 21.15
N GLY A 693 -20.61 -2.37 20.53
CA GLY A 693 -19.45 -2.55 19.64
C GLY A 693 -19.50 -1.61 18.45
N VAL A 694 -20.66 -1.46 17.81
CA VAL A 694 -20.88 -0.51 16.71
C VAL A 694 -20.67 0.94 17.18
N LEU A 695 -21.25 1.33 18.32
CA LEU A 695 -21.07 2.69 18.88
C LEU A 695 -19.60 2.96 19.21
N ARG A 696 -18.90 2.02 19.85
CA ARG A 696 -17.47 2.13 20.16
C ARG A 696 -16.63 2.27 18.88
N ASN A 697 -16.92 1.51 17.85
CA ASN A 697 -16.25 1.68 16.55
C ASN A 697 -16.57 3.06 15.93
N GLY A 698 -17.79 3.58 16.13
CA GLY A 698 -18.20 4.92 15.69
C GLY A 698 -17.34 6.01 16.32
N THR A 699 -17.13 5.92 17.63
CA THR A 699 -16.22 6.83 18.33
C THR A 699 -14.79 6.75 17.79
N LYS A 700 -14.25 5.54 17.56
CA LYS A 700 -12.91 5.36 16.96
C LYS A 700 -12.80 6.01 15.57
N LEU A 701 -13.82 5.83 14.72
CA LEU A 701 -13.87 6.45 13.40
C LEU A 701 -13.77 7.98 13.51
N ILE A 702 -14.54 8.57 14.42
CA ILE A 702 -14.55 10.01 14.63
C ILE A 702 -13.18 10.51 15.10
N LEU A 703 -12.63 9.85 16.13
CA LEU A 703 -11.35 10.23 16.72
C LEU A 703 -10.21 10.16 15.69
N ASN A 704 -10.15 9.11 14.88
CA ASN A 704 -9.09 8.90 13.88
C ASN A 704 -9.27 9.78 12.63
N SER A 705 -10.50 10.09 12.23
CA SER A 705 -10.76 10.86 10.99
C SER A 705 -10.72 12.38 11.19
N ALA A 706 -10.85 12.87 12.43
CA ALA A 706 -10.93 14.30 12.73
C ALA A 706 -9.67 15.07 12.33
N SER A 707 -8.48 14.54 12.60
CA SER A 707 -7.22 15.19 12.23
C SER A 707 -7.07 15.29 10.70
N GLY A 708 -7.46 14.26 9.95
CA GLY A 708 -7.45 14.28 8.49
C GLY A 708 -8.47 15.27 7.90
N ALA A 709 -9.67 15.34 8.48
CA ALA A 709 -10.67 16.32 8.08
C ALA A 709 -10.29 17.77 8.44
N GLY A 710 -9.55 17.95 9.54
CA GLY A 710 -9.00 19.24 9.96
C GLY A 710 -7.79 19.70 9.14
N ASP A 711 -7.05 18.78 8.52
CA ASP A 711 -5.90 19.07 7.64
C ASP A 711 -6.27 19.01 6.14
N ALA A 712 -7.56 19.09 5.81
CA ALA A 712 -7.98 19.05 4.42
C ALA A 712 -7.46 20.27 3.63
N SER A 713 -7.18 20.05 2.34
CA SER A 713 -6.88 21.12 1.36
C SER A 713 -8.13 21.76 0.74
N HIS A 714 -9.31 21.22 1.06
CA HIS A 714 -10.61 21.68 0.60
C HIS A 714 -11.45 22.11 1.80
N ARG A 715 -12.53 22.85 1.53
CA ARG A 715 -13.42 23.36 2.57
C ARG A 715 -14.03 22.21 3.38
N THR A 716 -13.77 22.20 4.69
CA THR A 716 -14.48 21.37 5.68
C THR A 716 -14.92 22.25 6.86
N PRO A 717 -16.00 21.88 7.58
CA PRO A 717 -16.45 22.65 8.75
C PRO A 717 -15.44 22.71 9.91
N ILE A 718 -14.40 21.88 9.88
CA ILE A 718 -13.41 21.76 10.96
C ILE A 718 -11.99 21.98 10.46
N ARG A 719 -11.81 22.66 9.32
CA ARG A 719 -10.51 22.92 8.71
C ARG A 719 -9.66 23.81 9.61
N MET A 720 -8.56 23.25 10.13
CA MET A 720 -7.64 23.90 11.08
C MET A 720 -6.19 23.45 10.82
N ASN A 721 -5.67 23.70 9.62
CA ASN A 721 -4.35 23.22 9.19
C ASN A 721 -3.24 23.57 10.18
N ASN A 722 -3.20 24.79 10.73
CA ASN A 722 -2.15 25.21 11.65
C ASN A 722 -2.18 24.37 12.93
N ARG A 723 -3.38 24.19 13.51
CA ARG A 723 -3.54 23.39 14.73
C ARG A 723 -3.24 21.91 14.51
N ILE A 724 -3.59 21.33 13.36
CA ILE A 724 -3.24 19.92 13.06
C ILE A 724 -1.73 19.74 12.82
N ILE A 725 -1.08 20.68 12.12
CA ILE A 725 0.37 20.67 11.93
C ILE A 725 1.09 20.76 13.28
N SER A 726 0.67 21.70 14.15
CA SER A 726 1.15 21.79 15.53
C SER A 726 1.03 20.45 16.25
N MET A 727 -0.15 19.83 16.23
CA MET A 727 -0.39 18.55 16.90
C MET A 727 0.55 17.43 16.41
N ARG A 728 0.75 17.31 15.10
CA ARG A 728 1.66 16.31 14.51
C ARG A 728 3.11 16.52 14.93
N ILE A 729 3.59 17.76 14.96
CA ILE A 729 4.96 18.06 15.38
C ILE A 729 5.12 17.83 16.89
N LEU A 730 4.15 18.27 17.70
CA LEU A 730 4.12 18.01 19.14
C LEU A 730 4.17 16.51 19.45
N GLY A 731 3.40 15.69 18.73
CA GLY A 731 3.45 14.24 18.88
C GLY A 731 4.83 13.67 18.60
N GLN A 732 5.48 14.10 17.51
CA GLN A 732 6.84 13.63 17.19
C GLN A 732 7.87 14.00 18.26
N LEU A 733 7.79 15.22 18.81
CA LEU A 733 8.69 15.69 19.85
C LEU A 733 8.53 14.87 21.14
N PHE A 734 7.29 14.56 21.52
CA PHE A 734 7.01 13.71 22.68
C PHE A 734 7.44 12.26 22.46
N SER A 735 7.13 11.64 21.32
CA SER A 735 7.61 10.27 21.01
C SER A 735 9.14 10.20 21.04
N TRP A 736 9.83 11.17 20.43
CA TRP A 736 11.30 11.23 20.47
C TRP A 736 11.81 11.42 21.90
N ARG A 737 11.19 12.31 22.70
CA ARG A 737 11.61 12.57 24.08
C ARG A 737 11.54 11.29 24.92
N ILE A 738 10.46 10.51 24.79
CA ILE A 738 10.30 9.24 25.52
C ILE A 738 11.38 8.25 25.10
N GLY A 739 11.59 8.07 23.78
CA GLY A 739 12.63 7.17 23.29
C GLY A 739 14.04 7.60 23.73
N GLN A 740 14.33 8.90 23.71
CA GLN A 740 15.60 9.44 24.20
C GLN A 740 15.77 9.24 25.71
N ALA A 741 14.70 9.38 26.51
CA ALA A 741 14.73 9.12 27.94
C ALA A 741 14.95 7.62 28.27
N GLN A 742 14.29 6.71 27.55
CA GLN A 742 14.52 5.27 27.71
C GLN A 742 15.94 4.88 27.29
N THR A 743 16.46 5.47 26.21
CA THR A 743 17.85 5.23 25.76
C THR A 743 18.85 5.69 26.82
N LEU A 744 18.61 6.83 27.47
CA LEU A 744 19.42 7.31 28.61
C LEU A 744 19.35 6.36 29.81
N ALA A 745 18.22 5.67 30.01
CA ALA A 745 18.06 4.63 31.02
C ALA A 745 18.60 3.25 30.59
N GLY A 746 19.25 3.14 29.42
CA GLY A 746 19.89 1.92 28.93
C GLY A 746 19.06 1.09 27.94
N ALA A 747 17.87 1.56 27.53
CA ALA A 747 17.04 0.84 26.58
C ALA A 747 17.70 0.71 25.20
N ARG A 748 17.51 -0.45 24.58
CA ARG A 748 17.71 -0.63 23.13
C ARG A 748 16.34 -0.50 22.46
N ILE A 749 16.11 0.62 21.80
CA ILE A 749 14.92 0.82 20.97
C ILE A 749 15.18 0.14 19.63
N ILE A 750 14.20 -0.63 19.13
CA ILE A 750 14.35 -1.33 17.84
C ILE A 750 13.41 -0.83 16.76
N SER A 751 12.36 -0.10 17.14
CA SER A 751 11.43 0.53 16.22
C SER A 751 10.76 1.73 16.88
N THR A 752 10.53 2.79 16.10
CA THR A 752 9.78 3.98 16.55
C THR A 752 8.69 4.28 15.54
N ASN A 753 7.49 4.53 16.05
CA ASN A 753 6.34 4.98 15.30
C ASN A 753 5.70 6.19 15.99
N THR A 754 4.78 6.82 15.28
CA THR A 754 4.01 7.95 15.81
C THR A 754 3.14 7.55 16.99
N ASP A 755 2.59 6.34 16.95
CA ASP A 755 1.66 5.85 17.96
C ASP A 755 2.33 5.01 19.06
N GLY A 756 3.65 4.79 18.98
CA GLY A 756 4.37 4.03 19.99
C GLY A 756 5.81 3.68 19.60
N LEU A 757 6.58 3.21 20.57
CA LEU A 757 7.97 2.77 20.38
C LEU A 757 8.18 1.40 21.03
N TYR A 758 9.23 0.70 20.61
CA TYR A 758 9.48 -0.68 21.02
C TYR A 758 10.86 -0.81 21.67
N SER A 759 10.85 -1.02 22.98
CA SER A 759 12.04 -1.12 23.83
C SER A 759 12.33 -2.56 24.19
N VAL A 760 13.51 -3.07 23.84
CA VAL A 760 13.92 -4.45 24.18
C VAL A 760 14.12 -4.60 25.68
N VAL A 761 13.57 -5.68 26.25
CA VAL A 761 13.72 -6.05 27.66
C VAL A 761 14.49 -7.35 27.84
N GLY A 762 15.18 -7.48 28.98
CA GLY A 762 15.92 -8.70 29.32
C GLY A 762 17.22 -8.89 28.54
N GLY A 763 17.70 -7.85 27.86
CA GLY A 763 19.00 -7.84 27.18
C GLY A 763 20.18 -7.59 28.14
N GLU A 764 21.40 -7.70 27.61
CA GLU A 764 22.65 -7.52 28.37
C GLU A 764 22.80 -6.13 29.02
N ASN A 765 22.00 -5.15 28.58
CA ASN A 765 22.05 -3.76 29.05
C ASN A 765 21.33 -3.54 30.39
N GLY A 766 20.69 -4.56 30.97
CA GLY A 766 20.01 -4.46 32.27
C GLY A 766 18.70 -3.66 32.27
N PHE A 767 18.15 -3.33 31.10
CA PHE A 767 16.85 -2.67 30.96
C PHE A 767 15.71 -3.69 31.12
N ASP A 768 14.83 -3.46 32.09
CA ASP A 768 13.72 -4.33 32.49
C ASP A 768 12.38 -3.58 32.56
N GLU A 769 11.28 -4.31 32.80
CA GLU A 769 9.94 -3.72 32.96
C GLU A 769 9.86 -2.67 34.07
N ALA A 770 10.57 -2.89 35.19
CA ALA A 770 10.55 -1.96 36.31
C ALA A 770 11.19 -0.62 35.94
N THR A 771 12.34 -0.66 35.26
CA THR A 771 13.04 0.52 34.75
C THR A 771 12.20 1.23 33.70
N ASN A 772 11.61 0.48 32.78
CA ASN A 772 10.72 1.01 31.76
C ASN A 772 9.55 1.78 32.37
N ASN A 773 8.78 1.14 33.25
CA ASN A 773 7.59 1.73 33.86
C ASN A 773 7.94 2.95 34.73
N ARG A 774 9.11 2.98 35.37
CA ARG A 774 9.59 4.17 36.08
C ARG A 774 9.84 5.34 35.13
N VAL A 775 10.57 5.11 34.04
CA VAL A 775 10.86 6.15 33.03
C VAL A 775 9.57 6.66 32.40
N LEU A 776 8.63 5.77 32.06
CA LEU A 776 7.33 6.18 31.55
C LEU A 776 6.57 7.03 32.54
N ALA A 777 6.48 6.65 33.82
CA ALA A 777 5.78 7.45 34.83
C ALA A 777 6.38 8.85 34.97
N GLU A 778 7.71 8.98 34.91
CA GLU A 778 8.42 10.26 34.91
C GLU A 778 8.08 11.09 33.66
N GLN A 779 8.10 10.49 32.46
CA GLN A 779 7.78 11.21 31.22
C GLN A 779 6.29 11.55 31.11
N GLN A 780 5.38 10.65 31.49
CA GLN A 780 3.93 10.87 31.53
C GLN A 780 3.56 12.08 32.38
N ALA A 781 4.17 12.22 33.56
CA ALA A 781 3.96 13.37 34.44
C ALA A 781 4.43 14.69 33.79
N ALA A 782 5.50 14.65 32.99
CA ALA A 782 6.03 15.82 32.30
C ALA A 782 5.23 16.21 31.05
N ILE A 783 4.73 15.24 30.27
CA ILE A 783 4.10 15.47 28.97
C ILE A 783 2.56 15.47 29.03
N GLY A 784 1.95 14.86 30.06
CA GLY A 784 0.51 14.77 30.24
C GLY A 784 -0.22 13.87 29.22
N VAL A 785 0.45 12.81 28.75
CA VAL A 785 -0.08 11.80 27.82
C VAL A 785 0.01 10.44 28.50
N ASP A 786 -1.09 9.70 28.52
CA ASP A 786 -1.13 8.32 29.03
C ASP A 786 -0.45 7.36 28.03
N ILE A 787 0.34 6.43 28.57
CA ILE A 787 1.12 5.43 27.83
C ILE A 787 0.81 4.08 28.47
N GLU A 788 0.40 3.10 27.68
CA GLU A 788 0.13 1.74 28.14
C GLU A 788 1.26 0.83 27.68
N PRO A 789 2.13 0.36 28.60
CA PRO A 789 3.19 -0.57 28.25
C PRO A 789 2.61 -1.97 28.00
N GLU A 790 2.85 -2.52 26.81
CA GLU A 790 2.41 -3.86 26.43
C GLU A 790 3.61 -4.76 26.11
N LEU A 791 3.76 -5.86 26.86
CA LEU A 791 4.81 -6.85 26.60
C LEU A 791 4.45 -7.71 25.38
N MET A 792 5.37 -7.80 24.41
CA MET A 792 5.19 -8.58 23.19
C MET A 792 6.53 -9.03 22.60
N PHE A 793 6.51 -9.94 21.63
CA PHE A 793 7.70 -10.23 20.82
C PHE A 793 7.57 -9.55 19.46
N LEU A 794 8.57 -8.77 19.08
CA LEU A 794 8.57 -8.01 17.83
C LEU A 794 9.63 -8.54 16.88
N ILE A 795 9.27 -8.65 15.61
CA ILE A 795 10.21 -8.76 14.49
C ILE A 795 9.96 -7.57 13.57
N SER A 796 10.90 -6.64 13.45
CA SER A 796 10.71 -5.39 12.73
C SER A 796 11.90 -5.10 11.83
N LYS A 797 11.61 -4.87 10.54
CA LYS A 797 12.57 -4.29 9.60
C LYS A 797 12.55 -2.76 9.68
N ASP A 798 11.35 -2.22 9.80
CA ASP A 798 11.11 -0.80 9.95
C ASP A 798 9.74 -0.57 10.62
N SER A 799 9.46 0.71 10.89
CA SER A 799 8.18 1.25 11.33
C SER A 799 6.94 0.59 10.72
N ASN A 800 6.95 0.28 9.42
CA ASN A 800 5.79 -0.19 8.67
C ASN A 800 5.80 -1.70 8.41
N ASN A 801 6.98 -2.32 8.38
CA ASN A 801 7.20 -3.73 8.08
C ASN A 801 7.60 -4.46 9.35
N ARG A 802 6.60 -5.04 10.02
CA ARG A 802 6.77 -5.65 11.35
C ARG A 802 5.75 -6.75 11.62
N LEU A 803 6.15 -7.69 12.46
CA LEU A 803 5.34 -8.78 12.99
C LEU A 803 5.30 -8.65 14.52
N GLU A 804 4.12 -8.38 15.06
CA GLU A 804 3.84 -8.28 16.48
C GLU A 804 3.24 -9.62 16.94
N LEU A 805 3.90 -10.28 17.88
CA LEU A 805 3.54 -11.59 18.41
C LEU A 805 3.22 -11.48 19.90
N GLU A 806 2.33 -12.33 20.39
CA GLU A 806 2.17 -12.51 21.83
C GLU A 806 3.52 -12.84 22.48
N ALA A 807 3.76 -12.27 23.66
CA ALA A 807 4.95 -12.59 24.42
C ALA A 807 4.96 -14.10 24.73
N PRO A 808 6.05 -14.83 24.44
CA PRO A 808 6.10 -16.26 24.69
C PRO A 808 5.98 -16.55 26.20
N GLU A 809 5.05 -17.43 26.57
CA GLU A 809 4.97 -17.93 27.95
C GLU A 809 6.29 -18.63 28.35
N PRO A 810 6.67 -18.63 29.64
CA PRO A 810 7.84 -19.35 30.11
C PRO A 810 7.83 -20.82 29.64
N GLY A 811 8.86 -21.22 28.87
CA GLY A 811 9.00 -22.57 28.32
C GLY A 811 8.33 -22.81 26.96
N ARG A 812 7.68 -21.81 26.36
CA ARG A 812 7.16 -21.88 24.97
C ARG A 812 8.07 -21.17 23.98
N SER A 813 8.04 -21.63 22.73
CA SER A 813 8.81 -21.03 21.65
C SER A 813 8.07 -19.83 21.03
N VAL A 814 8.84 -18.84 20.55
CA VAL A 814 8.32 -17.75 19.69
C VAL A 814 7.63 -18.31 18.44
N ALA A 815 8.06 -19.48 17.95
CA ALA A 815 7.46 -20.16 16.79
C ALA A 815 5.98 -20.52 16.99
N ASP A 816 5.57 -20.70 18.26
CA ASP A 816 4.21 -21.08 18.67
C ASP A 816 3.37 -19.87 19.12
N SER A 817 3.95 -18.67 19.12
CA SER A 817 3.26 -17.45 19.56
C SER A 817 2.23 -17.00 18.54
N LEU A 818 1.08 -16.51 19.02
CA LEU A 818 0.03 -15.99 18.14
C LEU A 818 0.47 -14.65 17.52
N ILE A 819 0.15 -14.48 16.24
CA ILE A 819 0.35 -13.21 15.54
C ILE A 819 -0.75 -12.25 15.97
N ILE A 820 -0.39 -11.19 16.69
CA ILE A 820 -1.31 -10.11 17.10
C ILE A 820 -1.58 -9.19 15.90
N ALA A 821 -0.49 -8.77 15.24
CA ALA A 821 -0.56 -7.91 14.08
C ALA A 821 0.61 -8.17 13.12
N ALA A 822 0.34 -8.00 11.83
CA ALA A 822 1.32 -8.12 10.77
C ALA A 822 1.17 -6.92 9.83
N GLY A 823 2.20 -6.09 9.77
CA GLY A 823 2.25 -4.86 8.99
C GLY A 823 3.26 -4.94 7.85
N GLY A 824 2.97 -4.24 6.76
CA GLY A 824 3.90 -4.06 5.65
C GLY A 824 3.44 -4.70 4.35
N GLY A 825 4.27 -4.54 3.31
CA GLY A 825 3.94 -5.00 1.96
C GLY A 825 4.04 -6.52 1.77
N THR A 826 4.69 -7.23 2.69
CA THR A 826 5.01 -8.67 2.56
C THR A 826 4.54 -9.52 3.76
N LEU A 827 3.64 -8.99 4.59
CA LEU A 827 3.13 -9.66 5.80
C LEU A 827 1.62 -9.41 6.05
N ALA A 828 1.06 -8.32 5.51
CA ALA A 828 -0.29 -7.87 5.85
C ALA A 828 -1.41 -8.85 5.48
N CYS A 829 -1.18 -9.75 4.53
CA CYS A 829 -2.14 -10.76 4.10
C CYS A 829 -1.75 -12.18 4.57
N HIS A 830 -0.99 -12.32 5.67
CA HIS A 830 -0.59 -13.63 6.20
C HIS A 830 -1.79 -14.55 6.52
N ALA A 831 -2.94 -13.99 6.90
CA ALA A 831 -4.15 -14.76 7.18
C ALA A 831 -4.97 -15.11 5.93
N GLY A 832 -4.58 -14.60 4.75
CA GLY A 832 -5.31 -14.70 3.50
C GLY A 832 -5.53 -13.34 2.83
N PRO A 833 -5.95 -13.32 1.55
CA PRO A 833 -6.28 -12.09 0.84
C PRO A 833 -7.48 -11.40 1.49
N THR A 834 -7.40 -10.06 1.59
CA THR A 834 -8.47 -9.22 2.16
C THR A 834 -8.77 -8.05 1.23
N PRO A 835 -10.05 -7.68 1.00
CA PRO A 835 -10.44 -6.59 0.12
C PRO A 835 -10.05 -5.20 0.63
N THR A 836 -9.24 -5.11 1.69
CA THR A 836 -8.68 -3.85 2.20
C THR A 836 -7.23 -3.62 1.75
N LYS A 837 -6.58 -4.64 1.17
CA LYS A 837 -5.17 -4.61 0.74
C LYS A 837 -5.06 -4.89 -0.75
N SER A 838 -3.96 -4.45 -1.36
CA SER A 838 -3.62 -4.79 -2.74
C SER A 838 -2.34 -5.62 -2.72
N LEU A 839 -2.40 -6.84 -3.24
CA LEU A 839 -1.25 -7.74 -3.34
C LEU A 839 -0.66 -7.70 -4.76
N ALA A 840 0.67 -7.72 -4.83
CA ALA A 840 1.42 -7.89 -6.07
C ALA A 840 1.94 -9.33 -6.27
N HIS A 841 1.71 -10.18 -5.27
CA HIS A 841 2.16 -11.56 -5.17
C HIS A 841 1.10 -12.42 -4.46
N PRO A 842 1.16 -13.75 -4.56
CA PRO A 842 0.25 -14.65 -3.85
C PRO A 842 0.34 -14.51 -2.33
N ALA A 843 -0.80 -14.52 -1.64
CA ALA A 843 -0.87 -14.34 -0.17
C ALA A 843 -0.11 -15.43 0.61
N VAL A 844 0.15 -16.59 0.01
CA VAL A 844 0.98 -17.65 0.60
C VAL A 844 2.39 -17.17 0.94
N ILE A 845 2.92 -16.16 0.22
CA ILE A 845 4.24 -15.60 0.54
C ILE A 845 4.20 -14.80 1.85
N ASP A 846 3.13 -14.05 2.11
CA ASP A 846 2.95 -13.34 3.38
C ASP A 846 2.77 -14.33 4.54
N PHE A 847 1.94 -15.36 4.32
CA PHE A 847 1.71 -16.44 5.30
C PHE A 847 3.04 -17.11 5.64
N ALA A 848 3.77 -17.54 4.62
CA ALA A 848 4.98 -18.31 4.79
C ALA A 848 6.13 -17.47 5.35
N LEU A 849 6.24 -16.20 4.95
CA LEU A 849 7.24 -15.30 5.50
C LEU A 849 7.00 -15.05 6.99
N ALA A 850 5.75 -14.85 7.42
CA ALA A 850 5.43 -14.69 8.83
C ALA A 850 5.86 -15.92 9.64
N ARG A 851 5.47 -17.12 9.21
CA ARG A 851 5.82 -18.40 9.87
C ARG A 851 7.32 -18.70 9.84
N TYR A 852 7.99 -18.39 8.73
CA TYR A 852 9.44 -18.55 8.58
C TYR A 852 10.18 -17.61 9.55
N LEU A 853 9.80 -16.33 9.61
CA LEU A 853 10.39 -15.36 10.53
C LEU A 853 10.18 -15.74 12.00
N GLN A 854 8.98 -16.21 12.40
CA GLN A 854 8.74 -16.70 13.77
C GLN A 854 9.69 -17.85 14.12
N THR A 855 9.87 -18.80 13.20
CA THR A 855 10.74 -19.96 13.41
C THR A 855 12.21 -19.55 13.48
N VAL A 856 12.68 -18.69 12.58
CA VAL A 856 14.06 -18.20 12.58
C VAL A 856 14.35 -17.39 13.85
N ALA A 857 13.50 -16.41 14.18
CA ALA A 857 13.67 -15.56 15.36
C ALA A 857 13.59 -16.33 16.68
N SER A 858 12.91 -17.49 16.73
CA SER A 858 12.89 -18.36 17.92
C SER A 858 14.25 -18.93 18.31
N ARG A 859 15.22 -18.94 17.37
CA ARG A 859 16.62 -19.35 17.62
C ARG A 859 17.51 -18.18 18.08
N GLY A 860 16.95 -16.97 18.13
CA GLY A 860 17.67 -15.73 18.47
C GLY A 860 17.75 -14.76 17.28
N GLU A 861 17.92 -13.47 17.57
CA GLU A 861 18.00 -12.40 16.56
C GLU A 861 19.10 -12.62 15.52
N SER A 862 20.26 -13.17 15.93
CA SER A 862 21.38 -13.44 15.03
C SER A 862 21.04 -14.44 13.92
N ALA A 863 20.06 -15.33 14.14
CA ALA A 863 19.63 -16.30 13.14
C ALA A 863 18.99 -15.65 11.91
N ILE A 864 18.60 -14.37 11.98
CA ILE A 864 18.07 -13.61 10.84
C ILE A 864 19.14 -13.35 9.77
N ALA A 865 20.43 -13.39 10.13
CA ALA A 865 21.54 -13.28 9.19
C ALA A 865 21.89 -14.62 8.51
N GLU A 866 21.29 -15.73 8.94
CA GLU A 866 21.54 -17.04 8.31
C GLU A 866 20.98 -17.08 6.89
N PRO A 867 21.67 -17.76 5.95
CA PRO A 867 21.13 -18.02 4.62
C PRO A 867 19.76 -18.71 4.70
N PHE A 868 18.91 -18.45 3.71
CA PHE A 868 17.57 -19.05 3.64
C PHE A 868 17.63 -20.59 3.71
N ASP A 869 16.93 -21.17 4.69
CA ASP A 869 16.78 -22.61 4.86
C ASP A 869 15.68 -23.12 3.92
N LEU A 870 16.10 -23.79 2.84
CA LEU A 870 15.20 -24.36 1.83
C LEU A 870 14.24 -25.41 2.40
N MET A 871 14.68 -26.20 3.39
CA MET A 871 13.86 -27.26 3.99
C MET A 871 12.77 -26.66 4.87
N LEU A 872 13.12 -25.65 5.69
CA LEU A 872 12.14 -24.91 6.48
C LEU A 872 11.18 -24.14 5.58
N GLY A 873 11.69 -23.45 4.56
CA GLY A 873 10.87 -22.75 3.57
C GLY A 873 9.87 -23.68 2.88
N ARG A 874 10.31 -24.88 2.49
CA ARG A 874 9.45 -25.92 1.91
C ARG A 874 8.36 -26.36 2.88
N LYS A 875 8.74 -26.69 4.12
CA LYS A 875 7.78 -27.10 5.17
C LYS A 875 6.70 -26.04 5.39
N VAL A 876 7.08 -24.76 5.50
CA VAL A 876 6.12 -23.68 5.75
C VAL A 876 5.18 -23.44 4.56
N ILE A 877 5.65 -23.59 3.32
CA ILE A 877 4.78 -23.53 2.13
C ILE A 877 3.80 -24.71 2.12
N GLU A 878 4.24 -25.90 2.52
CA GLU A 878 3.36 -27.08 2.65
C GLU A 878 2.31 -26.91 3.75
N GLU A 879 2.62 -26.22 4.87
CA GLU A 879 1.65 -25.86 5.91
C GLU A 879 0.49 -24.99 5.39
N ALA A 880 0.66 -24.29 4.26
CA ALA A 880 -0.40 -23.51 3.62
C ALA A 880 -1.38 -24.36 2.79
N VAL A 881 -1.07 -25.64 2.57
CA VAL A 881 -1.96 -26.61 1.90
C VAL A 881 -2.81 -27.29 2.98
N LEU A 882 -3.99 -26.74 3.22
CA LEU A 882 -4.95 -27.17 4.23
C LEU A 882 -5.90 -28.22 3.64
N GLU A 883 -5.76 -29.46 4.10
CA GLU A 883 -6.62 -30.58 3.68
C GLU A 883 -8.08 -30.40 4.11
N ASP A 884 -8.31 -29.75 5.26
CA ASP A 884 -9.63 -29.47 5.83
C ASP A 884 -10.29 -28.22 5.26
N ASP A 885 -9.51 -27.34 4.62
CA ASP A 885 -9.99 -26.13 3.95
C ASP A 885 -9.26 -25.89 2.60
N PRO A 886 -9.59 -26.70 1.57
CA PRO A 886 -8.93 -26.61 0.27
C PRO A 886 -9.22 -25.28 -0.46
N ILE A 887 -10.33 -24.61 -0.14
CA ILE A 887 -10.63 -23.28 -0.69
C ILE A 887 -9.68 -22.25 -0.12
N ARG A 888 -9.45 -22.25 1.20
CA ARG A 888 -8.47 -21.36 1.81
C ARG A 888 -7.06 -21.61 1.27
N SER A 889 -6.69 -22.86 0.99
CA SER A 889 -5.46 -23.18 0.27
C SER A 889 -5.39 -22.42 -1.06
N LEU A 890 -6.39 -22.58 -1.93
CA LEU A 890 -6.42 -21.87 -3.21
C LEU A 890 -6.44 -20.34 -3.04
N LEU A 891 -7.09 -19.79 -2.02
CA LEU A 891 -7.07 -18.36 -1.74
C LEU A 891 -5.68 -17.84 -1.36
N LEU A 892 -4.84 -18.66 -0.72
CA LEU A 892 -3.45 -18.31 -0.41
C LEU A 892 -2.56 -18.36 -1.66
N PHE A 893 -2.74 -19.37 -2.50
CA PHE A 893 -1.89 -19.62 -3.67
C PHE A 893 -2.28 -18.81 -4.93
N GLN A 894 -3.49 -18.27 -5.00
CA GLN A 894 -3.91 -17.47 -6.16
C GLN A 894 -3.09 -16.17 -6.31
N ASN A 895 -2.96 -15.72 -7.55
CA ASN A 895 -2.61 -14.33 -7.88
C ASN A 895 -3.76 -13.71 -8.69
N VAL A 896 -4.12 -12.46 -8.39
CA VAL A 896 -5.14 -11.73 -9.15
C VAL A 896 -4.46 -10.64 -9.94
N ILE A 897 -4.37 -10.84 -11.25
CA ILE A 897 -3.77 -9.89 -12.18
C ILE A 897 -4.85 -9.03 -12.83
N ALA A 898 -4.54 -7.76 -13.06
CA ALA A 898 -5.45 -6.82 -13.68
C ALA A 898 -4.76 -5.98 -14.76
N ALA A 899 -5.48 -5.74 -15.85
CA ALA A 899 -5.15 -4.76 -16.85
C ALA A 899 -5.37 -3.33 -16.33
N SER A 900 -4.76 -2.36 -17.00
CA SER A 900 -4.90 -0.94 -16.68
C SER A 900 -5.06 -0.15 -17.98
N ARG A 901 -6.26 0.41 -18.18
CA ARG A 901 -6.54 1.32 -19.30
C ARG A 901 -5.69 2.58 -19.21
N GLY A 902 -5.54 3.15 -18.00
CA GLY A 902 -4.82 4.41 -17.79
C GLY A 902 -3.31 4.35 -18.08
N SER A 903 -2.67 3.21 -17.80
CA SER A 903 -1.27 2.97 -18.20
C SER A 903 -1.13 2.20 -19.51
N ILE A 904 -2.25 1.87 -20.17
CA ILE A 904 -2.30 1.06 -21.41
C ILE A 904 -1.46 -0.22 -21.26
N THR A 905 -1.80 -1.05 -20.26
CA THR A 905 -1.09 -2.32 -19.99
C THR A 905 -2.07 -3.45 -19.78
N TYR A 906 -1.94 -4.51 -20.58
CA TYR A 906 -2.90 -5.62 -20.65
C TYR A 906 -2.17 -6.97 -20.56
N PRO A 907 -2.47 -7.79 -19.54
CA PRO A 907 -1.98 -9.15 -19.47
C PRO A 907 -2.54 -9.99 -20.61
N PHE A 908 -1.71 -10.89 -21.14
CA PHE A 908 -2.12 -11.91 -22.10
C PHE A 908 -1.35 -13.21 -21.81
N SER A 909 -1.89 -14.33 -22.30
CA SER A 909 -1.24 -15.64 -22.17
C SER A 909 -0.55 -16.05 -23.46
N ALA A 910 0.45 -16.93 -23.37
CA ALA A 910 1.19 -17.48 -24.49
C ALA A 910 1.49 -18.96 -24.24
N ALA A 911 1.85 -19.70 -25.30
CA ALA A 911 2.38 -21.04 -25.14
C ALA A 911 3.58 -21.04 -24.17
N PRO A 912 3.71 -22.06 -23.29
CA PRO A 912 4.78 -22.12 -22.31
C PRO A 912 6.17 -21.85 -22.90
N ILE A 913 6.90 -20.94 -22.25
CA ILE A 913 8.31 -20.67 -22.52
C ILE A 913 9.13 -21.70 -21.74
N ASP A 914 9.95 -22.47 -22.45
CA ASP A 914 10.83 -23.48 -21.85
C ASP A 914 11.83 -22.80 -20.90
N PRO A 915 11.84 -23.15 -19.59
CA PRO A 915 12.80 -22.62 -18.63
C PRO A 915 14.27 -22.85 -19.05
N ALA A 916 14.58 -23.94 -19.77
CA ALA A 916 15.93 -24.23 -20.25
C ALA A 916 16.38 -23.29 -21.39
N VAL A 917 15.43 -22.78 -22.19
CA VAL A 917 15.69 -21.79 -23.23
C VAL A 917 15.70 -20.37 -22.64
N GLY A 918 14.89 -20.15 -21.60
CA GLY A 918 14.73 -18.86 -20.95
C GLY A 918 13.98 -17.82 -21.79
N VAL A 919 13.80 -16.64 -21.21
CA VAL A 919 13.20 -15.49 -21.89
C VAL A 919 14.23 -14.86 -22.82
N LYS A 920 13.95 -14.77 -24.11
CA LYS A 920 14.82 -14.07 -25.06
C LYS A 920 14.47 -12.60 -25.11
N TYR A 921 15.47 -11.77 -24.89
CA TYR A 921 15.32 -10.32 -24.94
C TYR A 921 15.98 -9.75 -26.19
N SER A 922 15.32 -8.78 -26.82
CA SER A 922 15.99 -7.87 -27.76
C SER A 922 17.01 -7.00 -27.02
N GLU A 923 17.92 -6.34 -27.74
CA GLU A 923 18.93 -5.41 -27.17
C GLU A 923 18.33 -4.28 -26.30
N GLN A 924 17.02 -4.06 -26.41
CA GLN A 924 16.25 -3.04 -25.69
C GLN A 924 15.40 -3.62 -24.54
N GLY A 925 15.55 -4.92 -24.21
CA GLY A 925 14.91 -5.56 -23.05
C GLY A 925 13.48 -6.07 -23.25
N HIS A 926 13.02 -6.26 -24.50
CA HIS A 926 11.68 -6.79 -24.81
C HIS A 926 11.71 -8.28 -25.12
N VAL A 927 10.64 -9.01 -24.74
CA VAL A 927 10.53 -10.46 -24.96
C VAL A 927 10.26 -10.77 -26.43
N THR A 928 11.03 -11.66 -27.05
CA THR A 928 10.94 -11.94 -28.50
C THR A 928 10.54 -13.37 -28.86
N ASN A 929 10.52 -14.31 -27.91
CA ASN A 929 10.19 -15.73 -28.15
C ASN A 929 8.75 -16.10 -27.75
N VAL A 930 7.81 -15.16 -27.90
CA VAL A 930 6.38 -15.36 -27.63
C VAL A 930 5.74 -16.18 -28.77
N ARG A 931 4.92 -17.17 -28.41
CA ARG A 931 4.20 -18.04 -29.36
C ARG A 931 2.75 -18.23 -28.91
N ASP A 932 1.83 -18.37 -29.86
CA ASP A 932 0.41 -18.61 -29.61
C ASP A 932 -0.19 -17.64 -28.55
N PRO A 933 -0.12 -16.31 -28.77
CA PRO A 933 -0.68 -15.34 -27.84
C PRO A 933 -2.21 -15.44 -27.80
N GLN A 934 -2.77 -15.46 -26.60
CA GLN A 934 -4.21 -15.40 -26.35
C GLN A 934 -4.51 -14.26 -25.40
N VAL A 935 -5.45 -13.40 -25.80
CA VAL A 935 -5.90 -12.27 -25.00
C VAL A 935 -6.63 -12.79 -23.76
N LEU A 936 -6.48 -12.08 -22.64
CA LEU A 936 -7.16 -12.39 -21.39
C LEU A 936 -8.17 -11.30 -21.06
N GLN A 937 -9.05 -11.59 -20.11
CA GLN A 937 -9.98 -10.62 -19.52
C GLN A 937 -9.21 -9.47 -18.84
N MET A 938 -9.89 -8.37 -18.50
CA MET A 938 -9.30 -7.26 -17.76
C MET A 938 -8.82 -7.69 -16.38
N VAL A 939 -9.49 -8.65 -15.74
CA VAL A 939 -9.08 -9.23 -14.46
C VAL A 939 -9.02 -10.75 -14.59
N ASN A 940 -7.96 -11.38 -14.08
CA ASN A 940 -7.82 -12.82 -14.10
C ASN A 940 -7.25 -13.34 -12.79
N ARG A 941 -7.75 -14.50 -12.36
CA ARG A 941 -7.15 -15.29 -11.28
C ARG A 941 -6.25 -16.35 -11.89
N VAL A 942 -5.03 -16.42 -11.40
CA VAL A 942 -4.02 -17.34 -11.92
C VAL A 942 -3.30 -18.10 -10.80
N PHE A 943 -2.81 -19.29 -11.12
CA PHE A 943 -2.06 -20.15 -10.21
C PHE A 943 -0.75 -20.61 -10.86
N ILE A 944 0.36 -20.57 -10.12
CA ILE A 944 1.63 -21.18 -10.55
C ILE A 944 1.53 -22.69 -10.35
N VAL A 945 1.72 -23.44 -11.43
CA VAL A 945 1.57 -24.91 -11.49
C VAL A 945 2.81 -25.55 -12.11
N ARG A 946 2.96 -26.86 -11.92
CA ARG A 946 4.10 -27.62 -12.43
C ARG A 946 4.10 -27.64 -13.96
N GLN A 947 5.30 -27.69 -14.55
CA GLN A 947 5.46 -27.84 -15.99
C GLN A 947 4.75 -29.11 -16.50
N GLY A 948 4.08 -29.00 -17.65
CA GLY A 948 3.31 -30.11 -18.23
C GLY A 948 1.89 -30.24 -17.68
N THR A 949 1.47 -29.41 -16.72
CA THR A 949 0.07 -29.31 -16.31
C THR A 949 -0.80 -28.91 -17.51
N GLU A 950 -1.94 -29.57 -17.66
CA GLU A 950 -2.90 -29.30 -18.74
C GLU A 950 -3.34 -27.84 -18.71
N ASN A 951 -3.41 -27.20 -19.89
CA ASN A 951 -3.77 -25.78 -20.07
C ASN A 951 -2.82 -24.77 -19.38
N ALA A 952 -1.64 -25.19 -18.90
CA ALA A 952 -0.65 -24.25 -18.40
C ALA A 952 -0.09 -23.38 -19.55
N ARG A 953 0.07 -22.09 -19.26
CA ARG A 953 0.51 -21.04 -20.19
C ARG A 953 1.56 -20.15 -19.51
N SER A 954 2.32 -19.42 -20.32
CA SER A 954 3.16 -18.31 -19.85
C SER A 954 2.35 -17.01 -19.86
N LEU A 955 2.60 -16.10 -18.90
CA LEU A 955 1.90 -14.81 -18.83
C LEU A 955 2.84 -13.63 -19.08
N LEU A 956 2.40 -12.69 -19.91
CA LEU A 956 3.13 -11.49 -20.32
C LEU A 956 2.20 -10.27 -20.35
N ASN A 957 2.77 -9.06 -20.46
CA ASN A 957 2.04 -7.81 -20.66
C ASN A 957 2.31 -7.25 -22.04
N ALA A 958 1.25 -6.87 -22.75
CA ALA A 958 1.30 -5.94 -23.87
C ALA A 958 1.02 -4.52 -23.35
N GLY A 959 1.73 -3.52 -23.84
CA GLY A 959 1.45 -2.15 -23.41
C GLY A 959 2.17 -1.05 -24.14
N ALA A 960 1.83 0.18 -23.76
CA ALA A 960 2.45 1.41 -24.24
C ALA A 960 3.28 2.05 -23.12
N TRP A 961 4.57 2.30 -23.37
CA TRP A 961 5.46 2.92 -22.39
C TRP A 961 6.24 4.09 -22.99
N LYS A 962 6.28 5.20 -22.26
CA LYS A 962 7.03 6.39 -22.64
C LYS A 962 8.52 6.10 -22.84
N VAL A 963 9.07 6.57 -23.96
CA VAL A 963 10.51 6.48 -24.23
C VAL A 963 11.23 7.59 -23.46
N THR A 964 12.23 7.23 -22.64
CA THR A 964 12.99 8.21 -21.84
C THR A 964 13.80 9.15 -22.74
N ALA A 965 14.07 10.37 -22.28
CA ALA A 965 14.85 11.36 -23.04
C ALA A 965 16.26 10.85 -23.41
N ALA A 966 16.90 10.10 -22.50
CA ALA A 966 18.19 9.45 -22.74
C ALA A 966 18.11 8.39 -23.85
N SER A 967 17.05 7.56 -23.87
CA SER A 967 16.85 6.57 -24.92
C SER A 967 16.54 7.24 -26.27
N GLN A 968 15.77 8.33 -26.28
CA GLN A 968 15.53 9.10 -27.50
C GLN A 968 16.81 9.73 -28.06
N ALA A 969 17.72 10.23 -27.20
CA ALA A 969 19.01 10.77 -27.63
C ALA A 969 19.88 9.69 -28.29
N LYS A 970 20.01 8.52 -27.64
CA LYS A 970 20.75 7.39 -28.18
C LYS A 970 20.17 6.88 -29.50
N ARG A 971 18.84 6.76 -29.62
CA ARG A 971 18.17 6.34 -30.87
C ARG A 971 18.41 7.32 -32.03
N ARG A 972 18.52 8.63 -31.76
CA ARG A 972 18.88 9.63 -32.77
C ARG A 972 20.33 9.50 -33.25
N GLU A 973 21.24 9.14 -32.35
CA GLU A 973 22.65 8.89 -32.70
C GLU A 973 22.83 7.60 -33.53
N GLU A 974 21.97 6.60 -33.30
CA GLU A 974 22.02 5.28 -33.95
C GLU A 974 21.11 5.15 -35.19
N ASP A 975 20.41 6.22 -35.61
CA ASP A 975 19.40 6.23 -36.69
C ASP A 975 18.29 5.16 -36.53
N ILE A 976 17.91 4.89 -35.28
CA ILE A 976 16.84 3.96 -34.93
C ILE A 976 15.52 4.74 -34.82
N GLY A 977 14.43 4.21 -35.37
CA GLY A 977 13.10 4.84 -35.37
C GLY A 977 12.63 5.37 -34.00
N ARG A 978 11.82 6.44 -34.02
CA ARG A 978 11.43 7.21 -32.82
C ARG A 978 10.72 6.38 -31.75
N THR A 979 9.84 5.48 -32.17
CA THR A 979 9.08 4.54 -31.31
C THR A 979 8.99 3.17 -31.96
N LYS A 980 8.94 2.12 -31.15
CA LYS A 980 8.82 0.72 -31.61
C LYS A 980 7.37 0.26 -31.52
N ARG A 981 6.95 -0.59 -32.46
CA ARG A 981 5.63 -1.20 -32.47
C ARG A 981 5.72 -2.70 -32.74
N ASP A 982 5.54 -3.49 -31.68
CA ASP A 982 5.52 -4.94 -31.72
C ASP A 982 4.16 -5.46 -32.23
N PRO A 983 4.12 -6.37 -33.24
CA PRO A 983 2.86 -6.87 -33.79
C PRO A 983 1.96 -7.61 -32.78
N ILE A 984 2.53 -8.36 -31.84
CA ILE A 984 1.76 -9.08 -30.82
C ILE A 984 1.15 -8.07 -29.86
N ALA A 985 1.95 -7.11 -29.38
CA ALA A 985 1.44 -6.07 -28.50
C ALA A 985 0.34 -5.25 -29.17
N LEU A 986 0.49 -4.89 -30.44
CA LEU A 986 -0.54 -4.18 -31.20
C LEU A 986 -1.84 -4.98 -31.31
N GLU A 987 -1.78 -6.30 -31.49
CA GLU A 987 -2.97 -7.14 -31.60
C GLU A 987 -3.72 -7.26 -30.27
N VAL A 988 -2.98 -7.48 -29.18
CA VAL A 988 -3.55 -7.51 -27.83
C VAL A 988 -4.19 -6.15 -27.48
N LEU A 989 -3.50 -5.05 -27.77
CA LEU A 989 -4.05 -3.71 -27.53
C LEU A 989 -5.27 -3.42 -28.40
N ARG A 990 -5.28 -3.87 -29.66
CA ARG A 990 -6.44 -3.73 -30.55
C ARG A 990 -7.66 -4.45 -30.01
N HIS A 991 -7.51 -5.67 -29.48
CA HIS A 991 -8.60 -6.39 -28.81
C HIS A 991 -9.20 -5.60 -27.64
N HIS A 992 -8.37 -4.84 -26.92
CA HIS A 992 -8.81 -4.02 -25.79
C HIS A 992 -9.20 -2.58 -26.15
N GLY A 993 -9.47 -2.30 -27.42
CA GLY A 993 -10.03 -1.02 -27.86
C GLY A 993 -9.01 0.03 -28.29
N TRP A 994 -7.79 -0.36 -28.67
CA TRP A 994 -6.76 0.60 -29.11
C TRP A 994 -6.40 0.48 -30.60
N ALA A 995 -6.49 1.59 -31.34
CA ALA A 995 -6.10 1.67 -32.73
C ALA A 995 -4.61 2.00 -32.89
N ARG A 996 -3.99 1.40 -33.91
CA ARG A 996 -2.61 1.69 -34.31
C ARG A 996 -2.50 3.06 -34.93
N THR A 997 -3.50 3.51 -35.70
CA THR A 997 -3.48 4.80 -36.40
C THR A 997 -4.80 5.55 -36.26
N ARG A 998 -4.77 6.87 -36.51
CA ARG A 998 -5.99 7.68 -36.59
C ARG A 998 -6.92 7.22 -37.72
N ALA A 999 -6.37 6.70 -38.82
CA ALA A 999 -7.15 6.17 -39.93
C ALA A 999 -7.93 4.92 -39.51
N GLU A 1000 -7.26 4.00 -38.80
CA GLU A 1000 -7.89 2.79 -38.24
C GLU A 1000 -8.98 3.15 -37.22
N ALA A 1001 -8.70 4.10 -36.30
CA ALA A 1001 -9.71 4.62 -35.38
C ALA A 1001 -10.91 5.29 -36.09
N GLY A 1002 -10.68 5.90 -37.26
CA GLY A 1002 -11.75 6.53 -38.05
C GLY A 1002 -12.58 5.54 -38.89
N THR A 1003 -12.15 4.28 -38.99
CA THR A 1003 -12.83 3.22 -39.79
C THR A 1003 -13.40 2.09 -38.94
N SER A 1004 -13.11 2.08 -37.64
CA SER A 1004 -13.53 1.04 -36.69
C SER A 1004 -14.17 1.73 -35.50
N ASP A 1005 -15.46 1.46 -35.27
CA ASP A 1005 -16.20 2.05 -34.17
C ASP A 1005 -15.53 1.66 -32.83
N GLY A 1006 -15.24 2.67 -31.99
CA GLY A 1006 -14.83 2.46 -30.60
C GLY A 1006 -13.34 2.35 -30.27
N LEU A 1007 -12.43 2.48 -31.23
CA LEU A 1007 -10.99 2.39 -30.95
C LEU A 1007 -10.36 3.74 -30.58
N ALA A 1008 -9.65 3.78 -29.45
CA ALA A 1008 -8.82 4.92 -29.03
C ALA A 1008 -7.43 4.87 -29.68
N VAL A 1009 -6.91 6.01 -30.15
CA VAL A 1009 -5.60 6.05 -30.82
C VAL A 1009 -4.46 5.90 -29.81
N LEU A 1010 -3.53 4.98 -30.09
CA LEU A 1010 -2.32 4.81 -29.27
C LEU A 1010 -1.43 6.06 -29.30
N PRO A 1011 -0.79 6.44 -28.17
CA PRO A 1011 0.13 7.57 -28.13
C PRO A 1011 1.33 7.41 -29.08
N ASP A 1012 1.65 8.46 -29.83
CA ASP A 1012 2.72 8.45 -30.83
C ASP A 1012 4.15 8.48 -30.22
N ASP A 1013 4.28 8.86 -28.93
CA ASP A 1013 5.55 9.01 -28.21
C ASP A 1013 5.93 7.82 -27.31
N GLN A 1014 5.20 6.70 -27.43
CA GLN A 1014 5.38 5.52 -26.61
C GLN A 1014 5.82 4.29 -27.43
N ASP A 1015 6.63 3.44 -26.82
CA ASP A 1015 6.94 2.10 -27.34
C ASP A 1015 5.77 1.16 -27.06
N ILE A 1016 5.25 0.54 -28.11
CA ILE A 1016 4.23 -0.51 -28.04
C ILE A 1016 4.93 -1.86 -28.10
N VAL A 1017 5.06 -2.54 -26.97
CA VAL A 1017 5.95 -3.71 -26.84
C VAL A 1017 5.37 -4.78 -25.91
N VAL A 1018 6.00 -5.95 -25.90
CA VAL A 1018 5.75 -7.00 -24.90
C VAL A 1018 6.79 -6.91 -23.79
N ARG A 1019 6.33 -6.95 -22.54
CA ARG A 1019 7.16 -6.99 -21.31
C ARG A 1019 6.68 -8.08 -20.36
N ARG A 1020 7.51 -8.47 -19.41
CA ARG A 1020 7.07 -9.33 -18.29
C ARG A 1020 6.03 -8.61 -17.42
N ILE A 1021 5.14 -9.37 -16.81
CA ILE A 1021 4.30 -8.84 -15.73
C ILE A 1021 5.17 -8.68 -14.48
N ASN A 1022 4.99 -7.59 -13.71
CA ASN A 1022 5.76 -7.40 -12.49
C ASN A 1022 5.54 -8.57 -11.52
N ALA A 1023 6.63 -9.06 -10.91
CA ALA A 1023 6.65 -10.22 -10.01
C ALA A 1023 6.18 -11.57 -10.60
N ILE A 1024 6.00 -11.66 -11.93
CA ILE A 1024 5.71 -12.92 -12.63
C ILE A 1024 6.82 -13.19 -13.64
N ASP A 1025 7.49 -14.33 -13.49
CA ASP A 1025 8.47 -14.80 -14.47
C ASP A 1025 7.74 -15.44 -15.66
N PRO A 1026 7.98 -15.00 -16.92
CA PRO A 1026 7.34 -15.61 -18.08
C PRO A 1026 7.65 -17.10 -18.28
N THR A 1027 8.68 -17.66 -17.63
CA THR A 1027 9.00 -19.10 -17.66
C THR A 1027 8.12 -19.93 -16.73
N TRP A 1028 7.35 -19.31 -15.83
CA TRP A 1028 6.41 -20.02 -14.97
C TRP A 1028 5.25 -20.59 -15.77
N SER A 1029 4.91 -21.84 -15.47
CA SER A 1029 3.70 -22.49 -15.97
C SER A 1029 2.52 -22.05 -15.11
N MET A 1030 1.54 -21.38 -15.70
CA MET A 1030 0.40 -20.83 -14.98
C MET A 1030 -0.92 -21.23 -15.60
N VAL A 1031 -1.94 -21.46 -14.78
CA VAL A 1031 -3.32 -21.72 -15.23
C VAL A 1031 -4.22 -20.55 -14.84
N VAL A 1032 -5.15 -20.18 -15.73
CA VAL A 1032 -6.18 -19.16 -15.48
C VAL A 1032 -7.44 -19.85 -14.97
N VAL A 1033 -7.98 -19.42 -13.83
CA VAL A 1033 -9.15 -20.01 -13.18
C VAL A 1033 -10.08 -18.93 -12.64
N ASN A 1034 -10.91 -18.38 -13.54
CA ASN A 1034 -11.85 -17.30 -13.23
C ASN A 1034 -13.20 -17.78 -12.66
N ASP A 1035 -13.41 -19.09 -12.56
CA ASP A 1035 -14.59 -19.70 -11.92
C ASP A 1035 -14.74 -19.30 -10.43
N ASP A 1036 -15.94 -19.46 -9.86
CA ASP A 1036 -16.13 -19.34 -8.41
C ASP A 1036 -15.51 -20.56 -7.71
N LEU A 1037 -14.43 -20.36 -6.96
CA LEU A 1037 -13.72 -21.42 -6.25
C LEU A 1037 -14.64 -22.15 -5.28
N HIS A 1038 -15.60 -21.45 -4.69
CA HIS A 1038 -16.56 -22.02 -3.72
C HIS A 1038 -17.61 -22.92 -4.37
N GLN A 1039 -17.71 -22.91 -5.70
CA GLN A 1039 -18.65 -23.72 -6.49
C GLN A 1039 -17.93 -24.72 -7.40
N LEU A 1040 -16.60 -24.78 -7.35
CA LEU A 1040 -15.84 -25.76 -8.13
C LEU A 1040 -16.11 -27.19 -7.61
N PRO A 1041 -16.21 -28.18 -8.52
CA PRO A 1041 -16.23 -29.59 -8.12
C PRO A 1041 -14.99 -29.95 -7.30
N ALA A 1042 -15.17 -30.77 -6.25
CA ALA A 1042 -14.10 -31.17 -5.33
C ALA A 1042 -12.90 -31.80 -6.06
N ASP A 1043 -13.15 -32.64 -7.07
CA ASP A 1043 -12.11 -33.27 -7.87
C ASP A 1043 -11.28 -32.26 -8.69
N ARG A 1044 -11.89 -31.15 -9.12
CA ARG A 1044 -11.19 -30.06 -9.82
C ARG A 1044 -10.35 -29.24 -8.85
N ILE A 1045 -10.84 -29.01 -7.62
CA ILE A 1045 -10.08 -28.35 -6.55
C ILE A 1045 -8.85 -29.19 -6.19
N GLU A 1046 -9.03 -30.48 -5.93
CA GLU A 1046 -7.96 -31.42 -5.60
C GLU A 1046 -6.90 -31.47 -6.71
N ARG A 1047 -7.31 -31.58 -7.98
CA ARG A 1047 -6.37 -31.54 -9.11
C ARG A 1047 -5.60 -30.22 -9.19
N LEU A 1048 -6.27 -29.08 -8.96
CA LEU A 1048 -5.62 -27.78 -8.99
C LEU A 1048 -4.58 -27.65 -7.87
N ILE A 1049 -4.94 -28.01 -6.63
CA ILE A 1049 -4.00 -28.02 -5.49
C ILE A 1049 -2.82 -28.96 -5.77
N ALA A 1050 -3.09 -30.17 -6.24
CA ALA A 1050 -2.05 -31.14 -6.58
C ALA A 1050 -1.15 -30.65 -7.73
N SER A 1051 -1.61 -29.75 -8.59
CA SER A 1051 -0.82 -29.22 -9.70
C SER A 1051 0.11 -28.06 -9.31
N LEU A 1052 -0.07 -27.44 -8.13
CA LEU A 1052 0.71 -26.28 -7.70
C LEU A 1052 2.21 -26.55 -7.70
N ASP A 1053 3.00 -25.59 -8.18
CA ASP A 1053 4.46 -25.65 -8.16
C ASP A 1053 5.02 -25.05 -6.86
N LEU A 1054 4.99 -25.85 -5.80
CA LEU A 1054 5.46 -25.44 -4.47
C LEU A 1054 6.93 -24.99 -4.49
N ASP A 1055 7.79 -25.54 -5.36
CA ASP A 1055 9.20 -25.16 -5.43
C ASP A 1055 9.38 -23.72 -5.92
N THR A 1056 8.56 -23.29 -6.88
CA THR A 1056 8.55 -21.89 -7.30
C THR A 1056 8.10 -20.96 -6.17
N TYR A 1057 7.07 -21.33 -5.39
CA TYR A 1057 6.66 -20.53 -4.23
C TYR A 1057 7.74 -20.48 -3.13
N VAL A 1058 8.45 -21.59 -2.88
CA VAL A 1058 9.61 -21.62 -1.94
C VAL A 1058 10.72 -20.68 -2.42
N ARG A 1059 11.01 -20.65 -3.72
CA ARG A 1059 11.98 -19.69 -4.28
C ARG A 1059 11.52 -18.25 -4.09
N MET A 1060 10.24 -17.95 -4.33
CA MET A 1060 9.69 -16.61 -4.10
C MET A 1060 9.80 -16.18 -2.63
N LEU A 1061 9.52 -17.10 -1.70
CA LEU A 1061 9.72 -16.89 -0.26
C LEU A 1061 11.20 -16.61 0.06
N GLY A 1062 12.11 -17.43 -0.46
CA GLY A 1062 13.55 -17.28 -0.25
C GLY A 1062 14.08 -15.95 -0.79
N GLU A 1063 13.64 -15.53 -1.98
CA GLU A 1063 13.96 -14.22 -2.54
C GLU A 1063 13.40 -13.07 -1.68
N THR A 1064 12.18 -13.23 -1.17
CA THR A 1064 11.53 -12.22 -0.31
C THR A 1064 12.28 -12.05 1.00
N PHE A 1065 12.65 -13.15 1.67
CA PHE A 1065 13.45 -13.13 2.89
C PHE A 1065 14.84 -12.55 2.62
N THR A 1066 15.59 -13.11 1.67
CA THR A 1066 16.99 -12.75 1.40
C THR A 1066 17.15 -11.29 0.97
N LYS A 1067 16.25 -10.76 0.13
CA LYS A 1067 16.36 -9.39 -0.39
C LYS A 1067 15.82 -8.34 0.56
N ASN A 1068 14.89 -8.69 1.46
CA ASN A 1068 14.15 -7.71 2.24
C ASN A 1068 14.27 -7.84 3.75
N TRP A 1069 14.55 -9.02 4.31
CA TRP A 1069 14.48 -9.29 5.76
C TRP A 1069 15.77 -9.87 6.34
N MET A 1070 16.58 -10.56 5.55
CA MET A 1070 17.86 -11.11 5.99
C MET A 1070 18.86 -9.99 6.28
N ASN A 1071 19.58 -10.09 7.40
CA ASN A 1071 20.68 -9.18 7.73
C ASN A 1071 21.97 -9.63 7.01
N GLU A 1072 22.84 -8.70 6.63
CA GLU A 1072 24.19 -9.06 6.18
C GLU A 1072 24.97 -9.70 7.35
N ALA A 1073 25.71 -10.79 7.08
CA ALA A 1073 26.59 -11.39 8.08
C ALA A 1073 27.75 -10.43 8.39
N ALA A 1074 28.00 -10.19 9.67
CA ALA A 1074 29.04 -9.28 10.16
C ALA A 1074 30.46 -9.82 9.94
#